data_AF-A0A8J0T0F0-F1
#
_entry.id   AF-A0A8J0T0F0-F1
#
_cell.length_a   1.000
_cell.length_b   1.000
_cell.length_c   1.000
_cell.angle_alpha   90.00
_cell.angle_beta   90.00
_cell.angle_gamma   90.00
#
_symmetry.space_group_name_H-M   'P 1'
#
loop_
_entity.id
_entity.type
_entity.pdbx_description
1 polymer ?
#
loop_
_entity_poly.entity_id
_entity_poly.type
_entity_poly.pdbx_seq_one_letter_code
_entity_poly.pdbx_strand_id
1 'polypeptide(L)'
;MPHVVDLRDSAKLLANAAQNPVGLALIGTLLGLFLILLIWAWRKDKEDVKKVRVAALPDNSSEYHYRYAIKVCTGYRMGAGTTSQVLLTLYGSEGQSDPHLLIDTEKQVQHLGAVDVYLLKTRYLGELHSLRLWHSNSGSRPSWYVHRVNVTDLLAQRTWYFCCDSWLASNFADCQLDRIFPAVSRGNLMSLRYLLFSGAVDKLLKDHLWLSVWTRSPWSPFTRVQRLCCCMSLLLLSLLINIMFWKGDDSTQTGKFPINEIKISFQSSLILAVVNIIIVQMFLLIQKPLTQVKLPSNKLRVALSPHPPAKVDATKQFLMDFGKLVDFLHKYIIQILGETPKCPVTSSSEPILQHVESLSYLVQSYICVQGPNQENSTQRNVMTAHQCHFLHYLHQTLTKLQIQVSSLDLTFINTPIHYIHATNVFYELRDQLQSQHFSSSPLPSSVTNSFPVPVAKNTLSSRLPKFLPYVCWFVLLAISSFSAYYMTLVSLDMTRQKATSWLISMLLSLFHSLFLLPPVKAFIQTVFMFRVLRRSTMDDAAEEQQLHGILSLFANCPDWELSGCRDPQDPIYCSPVNKAITSLKRQKLIEKRLYRLVLEIAVHVVFLIMTMIMAYADKSPNEYNLNIAVSNSFSSTFSQIGNIEDFYSWTSSTLLPNLYSQYTGFITDGNCFLLGSPRIRQLRRAQSQYSIGDTGHYKAEWLPLGRNDTPDKEWKYYTEKELVGYPIWGQLGWYSGGGFVAELGNNIINASSILMWLQTNQWLDTYTKAVFVEFNVYNANVNLFCLATFIMETSAIGNFLTSVDLQIRKLSWSTTDIFSSQFISYIIFLIIVLYNIIQQGLLIKKQKWSYLTNIKNLLDLSIIMISICNTGLYIKLALLCQRDINRYQQDRTRFVSFYETAIGESIHGYSIAFLVSLMTAKLWSLLSLNPNLHLIMVTLRKAWDEIIYFLIAIIIIIVAYSITCNVLYGWKIYSYRTFFDTAVTIFSLLIGIFNYDQVLDLSPVIGSLLITTYVIFLVFVLVNIFLSAILAVFSKERQCPTPHKDKDVVDLLMLKLSGLFVIHKNTKRSDDATSEEKPM
;
A
#
# COMPACT_ATOMS: atom_id res chain seq x y z
N MET A 1 3.39 -30.41 24.29
CA MET A 1 2.24 -31.19 24.79
C MET A 1 0.99 -30.37 24.53
N PRO A 2 -0.03 -30.92 23.84
CA PRO A 2 -1.29 -30.23 23.62
C PRO A 2 -2.01 -29.99 24.96
N HIS A 3 -2.80 -28.91 25.05
CA HIS A 3 -3.66 -28.67 26.20
C HIS A 3 -4.75 -29.75 26.27
N VAL A 4 -4.79 -30.50 27.36
CA VAL A 4 -5.76 -31.58 27.57
C VAL A 4 -6.81 -31.08 28.56
N VAL A 5 -8.09 -31.31 28.24
CA VAL A 5 -9.22 -30.98 29.13
C VAL A 5 -9.95 -32.27 29.48
N ASP A 6 -10.23 -32.49 30.76
CA ASP A 6 -10.95 -33.66 31.24
C ASP A 6 -12.46 -33.55 30.93
N LEU A 7 -12.95 -34.43 30.06
CA LEU A 7 -14.34 -34.44 29.59
C LEU A 7 -15.38 -34.68 30.71
N ARG A 8 -14.94 -35.21 31.87
CA ARG A 8 -15.80 -35.53 33.02
C ARG A 8 -16.31 -34.27 33.74
N ASP A 9 -15.63 -33.13 33.62
CA ASP A 9 -16.00 -31.86 34.25
C ASP A 9 -16.73 -30.88 33.31
N SER A 10 -17.15 -31.34 32.13
CA SER A 10 -17.84 -30.53 31.10
C SER A 10 -19.07 -29.76 31.64
N ALA A 11 -19.86 -30.35 32.53
CA ALA A 11 -21.01 -29.69 33.15
C ALA A 11 -20.62 -28.53 34.09
N LYS A 12 -19.49 -28.64 34.79
CA LYS A 12 -18.98 -27.56 35.67
C LYS A 12 -18.39 -26.41 34.85
N LEU A 13 -17.69 -26.73 33.76
CA LEU A 13 -17.12 -25.73 32.84
C LEU A 13 -18.21 -24.92 32.13
N LEU A 14 -19.33 -25.56 31.75
CA LEU A 14 -20.49 -24.86 31.17
C LEU A 14 -21.18 -23.93 32.17
N ALA A 15 -21.17 -24.23 33.47
CA ALA A 15 -21.69 -23.33 34.50
C ALA A 15 -20.86 -22.04 34.64
N ASN A 16 -19.55 -22.10 34.33
CA ASN A 16 -18.65 -20.93 34.31
C ASN A 16 -18.78 -20.04 33.06
N ALA A 17 -19.68 -20.38 32.12
CA ALA A 17 -19.88 -19.63 30.89
C ALA A 17 -20.24 -18.14 31.10
N ALA A 18 -20.88 -17.80 32.22
CA ALA A 18 -21.20 -16.41 32.56
C ALA A 18 -19.94 -15.58 32.93
N GLN A 19 -18.88 -16.22 33.43
CA GLN A 19 -17.67 -15.53 33.87
C GLN A 19 -16.70 -15.24 32.71
N ASN A 20 -16.63 -16.10 31.69
CA ASN A 20 -15.82 -15.88 30.50
C ASN A 20 -16.59 -16.23 29.20
N PRO A 21 -17.30 -15.27 28.59
CA PRO A 21 -18.08 -15.52 27.38
C PRO A 21 -17.26 -15.45 26.07
N VAL A 22 -15.95 -15.21 26.11
CA VAL A 22 -15.15 -14.83 24.91
C VAL A 22 -15.18 -15.92 23.83
N GLY A 23 -14.93 -17.18 24.19
CA GLY A 23 -14.94 -18.29 23.22
C GLY A 23 -16.34 -18.63 22.68
N LEU A 24 -17.36 -18.58 23.53
CA LEU A 24 -18.77 -18.77 23.15
C LEU A 24 -19.25 -17.67 22.20
N ALA A 25 -18.93 -16.41 22.48
CA ALA A 25 -19.25 -15.28 21.62
C ALA A 25 -18.56 -15.39 20.26
N LEU A 26 -17.32 -15.87 20.23
CA LEU A 26 -16.57 -16.09 18.99
C LEU A 26 -17.20 -17.18 18.11
N ILE A 27 -17.61 -18.31 18.70
CA ILE A 27 -18.26 -19.38 17.93
C ILE A 27 -19.66 -18.94 17.49
N GLY A 28 -20.42 -18.25 18.35
CA GLY A 28 -21.73 -17.70 18.01
C GLY A 28 -21.66 -16.70 16.84
N THR A 29 -20.67 -15.82 16.83
CA THR A 29 -20.45 -14.87 15.73
C THR A 29 -20.01 -15.57 14.44
N LEU A 30 -19.14 -16.58 14.51
CA LEU A 30 -18.75 -17.37 13.33
C LEU A 30 -19.91 -18.17 12.74
N LEU A 31 -20.77 -18.76 13.56
CA LEU A 31 -21.98 -19.46 13.10
C LEU A 31 -22.99 -18.48 12.48
N GLY A 32 -23.18 -17.30 13.08
CA GLY A 32 -24.02 -16.24 12.52
C GLY A 32 -23.54 -15.77 11.15
N LEU A 33 -22.23 -15.51 11.00
CA LEU A 33 -21.61 -15.17 9.73
C LEU A 33 -21.74 -16.30 8.70
N PHE A 34 -21.57 -17.55 9.12
CA PHE A 34 -21.74 -18.71 8.24
C PHE A 34 -23.17 -18.81 7.68
N LEU A 35 -24.21 -18.60 8.49
CA LEU A 35 -25.60 -18.60 8.03
C LEU A 35 -25.86 -17.50 7.00
N ILE A 36 -25.37 -16.28 7.24
CA ILE A 36 -25.48 -15.16 6.30
C ILE A 36 -24.79 -15.49 4.98
N LEU A 37 -23.55 -16.00 5.04
CA LEU A 37 -22.78 -16.40 3.87
C LEU A 37 -23.39 -17.58 3.13
N LEU A 38 -24.06 -18.51 3.83
CA LEU A 38 -24.74 -19.66 3.24
C LEU A 38 -25.95 -19.21 2.42
N ILE A 39 -26.75 -18.27 2.94
CA ILE A 39 -27.87 -17.65 2.21
C ILE A 39 -27.34 -16.93 0.97
N TRP A 40 -26.26 -16.16 1.11
CA TRP A 40 -25.62 -15.48 -0.02
C TRP A 40 -25.09 -16.47 -1.07
N ALA A 41 -24.38 -17.51 -0.65
CA ALA A 41 -23.80 -18.53 -1.53
C ALA A 41 -24.88 -19.31 -2.28
N TRP A 42 -25.98 -19.65 -1.61
CA TRP A 42 -27.13 -20.31 -2.22
C TRP A 42 -27.80 -19.43 -3.29
N ARG A 43 -28.02 -18.14 -2.99
CA ARG A 43 -28.56 -17.18 -3.97
C ARG A 43 -27.63 -17.04 -5.17
N LYS A 44 -26.32 -16.95 -4.94
CA LYS A 44 -25.31 -16.83 -6.00
C LYS A 44 -25.17 -18.09 -6.85
N ASP A 45 -25.26 -19.28 -6.26
CA ASP A 45 -25.29 -20.54 -7.01
C ASP A 45 -26.52 -20.60 -7.93
N LYS A 46 -27.68 -20.11 -7.48
CA LYS A 46 -28.89 -20.00 -8.30
C LYS A 46 -28.75 -18.99 -9.44
N GLU A 47 -28.03 -17.89 -9.23
CA GLU A 47 -27.69 -16.92 -10.29
C GLU A 47 -26.70 -17.50 -11.30
N ASP A 48 -25.71 -18.27 -10.87
CA ASP A 48 -24.69 -18.88 -11.74
C ASP A 48 -25.28 -19.91 -12.70
N VAL A 49 -26.30 -20.67 -12.28
CA VAL A 49 -27.04 -21.60 -13.15
C VAL A 49 -27.66 -20.88 -14.36
N LYS A 50 -28.08 -19.62 -14.20
CA LYS A 50 -28.63 -18.81 -15.30
C LYS A 50 -27.56 -18.27 -16.26
N LYS A 51 -26.28 -18.28 -15.87
CA LYS A 51 -25.18 -17.77 -16.70
C LYS A 51 -24.69 -18.78 -17.74
N VAL A 52 -25.00 -20.06 -17.56
CA VAL A 52 -24.58 -21.17 -18.43
C VAL A 52 -25.71 -21.50 -19.39
N ARG A 53 -25.72 -20.85 -20.56
CA ARG A 53 -26.65 -21.13 -21.67
C ARG A 53 -25.93 -21.05 -23.01
N VAL A 54 -26.38 -21.88 -23.94
CA VAL A 54 -25.94 -21.86 -25.35
C VAL A 54 -26.97 -21.05 -26.12
N ALA A 55 -26.54 -19.95 -26.75
CA ALA A 55 -27.41 -19.06 -27.51
C ALA A 55 -27.17 -19.25 -29.02
N ALA A 56 -28.24 -19.40 -29.79
CA ALA A 56 -28.16 -19.31 -31.25
C ALA A 56 -28.15 -17.82 -31.64
N LEU A 57 -27.24 -17.44 -32.56
CA LEU A 57 -27.19 -16.06 -33.03
C LEU A 57 -28.46 -15.74 -33.84
N PRO A 58 -29.16 -14.63 -33.53
CA PRO A 58 -30.37 -14.23 -34.24
C PRO A 58 -30.07 -13.78 -35.69
N ASP A 59 -28.81 -13.57 -36.03
CA ASP A 59 -28.30 -13.14 -37.33
C ASP A 59 -28.10 -14.32 -38.31
N ASN A 60 -28.35 -15.57 -37.88
CA ASN A 60 -28.05 -16.77 -38.67
C ASN A 60 -29.05 -16.94 -39.83
N SER A 61 -28.56 -16.84 -41.07
CA SER A 61 -29.37 -17.15 -42.26
C SER A 61 -29.53 -18.65 -42.48
N SER A 62 -30.67 -19.05 -43.07
CA SER A 62 -30.92 -20.44 -43.49
C SER A 62 -30.10 -20.86 -44.72
N GLU A 63 -29.45 -19.90 -45.40
CA GLU A 63 -28.67 -20.12 -46.62
C GLU A 63 -27.30 -20.78 -46.32
N TYR A 64 -26.77 -20.57 -45.11
CA TYR A 64 -25.46 -21.09 -44.71
C TYR A 64 -25.54 -22.43 -43.98
N HIS A 65 -24.69 -23.37 -44.40
CA HIS A 65 -24.71 -24.76 -43.93
C HIS A 65 -23.59 -25.12 -42.95
N TYR A 66 -22.49 -24.35 -42.90
CA TYR A 66 -21.36 -24.61 -41.99
C TYR A 66 -21.62 -23.99 -40.62
N ARG A 67 -21.38 -24.78 -39.55
CA ARG A 67 -21.72 -24.42 -38.17
C ARG A 67 -20.46 -24.33 -37.31
N TYR A 68 -20.23 -23.14 -36.74
CA TYR A 68 -19.15 -22.88 -35.80
C TYR A 68 -19.74 -22.59 -34.41
N ALA A 69 -19.22 -23.23 -33.36
CA ALA A 69 -19.52 -22.85 -31.98
C ALA A 69 -18.41 -21.96 -31.43
N ILE A 70 -18.79 -20.77 -30.97
CA ILE A 70 -17.89 -19.74 -30.46
C ILE A 70 -18.05 -19.67 -28.94
N LYS A 71 -17.02 -20.07 -28.21
CA LYS A 71 -16.95 -20.00 -26.75
C LYS A 71 -16.17 -18.75 -26.35
N VAL A 72 -16.85 -17.75 -25.82
CA VAL A 72 -16.25 -16.49 -25.36
C VAL A 72 -16.04 -16.56 -23.86
N CYS A 73 -14.78 -16.49 -23.42
CA CYS A 73 -14.41 -16.48 -22.00
C CYS A 73 -14.09 -15.05 -21.55
N THR A 74 -14.96 -14.50 -20.70
CA THR A 74 -14.69 -13.22 -20.02
C THR A 74 -13.84 -13.46 -18.78
N GLY A 75 -12.86 -12.60 -18.50
CA GLY A 75 -11.98 -12.81 -17.34
C GLY A 75 -12.61 -12.40 -16.02
N TYR A 76 -11.93 -12.75 -14.91
CA TYR A 76 -12.40 -12.53 -13.54
C TYR A 76 -12.00 -11.17 -12.94
N ARG A 77 -11.39 -10.27 -13.72
CA ARG A 77 -10.95 -8.95 -13.24
C ARG A 77 -12.17 -8.09 -12.88
N MET A 78 -12.07 -7.28 -11.83
CA MET A 78 -13.18 -6.40 -11.41
C MET A 78 -13.64 -5.49 -12.56
N GLY A 79 -14.94 -5.49 -12.84
CA GLY A 79 -15.53 -4.74 -13.95
C GLY A 79 -15.33 -5.35 -15.35
N ALA A 80 -14.91 -6.61 -15.45
CA ALA A 80 -14.66 -7.30 -16.72
C ALA A 80 -15.90 -7.62 -17.56
N GLY A 81 -17.11 -7.63 -16.98
CA GLY A 81 -18.35 -7.91 -17.71
C GLY A 81 -18.90 -6.67 -18.40
N THR A 82 -19.47 -6.84 -19.59
CA THR A 82 -19.92 -5.72 -20.43
C THR A 82 -21.43 -5.74 -20.69
N THR A 83 -22.01 -4.53 -20.69
CA THR A 83 -23.37 -4.25 -21.17
C THR A 83 -23.40 -3.73 -22.61
N SER A 84 -22.24 -3.52 -23.23
CA SER A 84 -22.16 -2.98 -24.59
C SER A 84 -22.45 -4.04 -25.63
N GLN A 85 -23.08 -3.66 -26.73
CA GLN A 85 -23.20 -4.52 -27.91
C GLN A 85 -21.81 -4.88 -28.45
N VAL A 86 -21.57 -6.19 -28.64
CA VAL A 86 -20.30 -6.77 -29.10
C VAL A 86 -20.49 -7.39 -30.48
N LEU A 87 -19.60 -7.05 -31.41
CA LEU A 87 -19.58 -7.56 -32.76
C LEU A 87 -18.37 -8.47 -32.97
N LEU A 88 -18.59 -9.60 -33.62
CA LEU A 88 -17.58 -10.60 -33.94
C LEU A 88 -17.46 -10.77 -35.45
N THR A 89 -16.21 -10.86 -35.94
CA THR A 89 -15.92 -11.23 -37.33
C THR A 89 -14.80 -12.27 -37.37
N LEU A 90 -15.03 -13.38 -38.06
CA LEU A 90 -14.06 -14.46 -38.24
C LEU A 90 -13.35 -14.33 -39.59
N TYR A 91 -12.03 -14.52 -39.61
CA TYR A 91 -11.22 -14.50 -40.82
C TYR A 91 -10.48 -15.84 -40.99
N GLY A 92 -10.69 -16.48 -42.14
CA GLY A 92 -10.03 -17.71 -42.51
C GLY A 92 -9.44 -17.67 -43.91
N SER A 93 -8.74 -18.74 -44.30
CA SER A 93 -8.00 -18.79 -45.56
C SER A 93 -8.86 -18.59 -46.82
N GLU A 94 -10.15 -18.95 -46.78
CA GLU A 94 -11.06 -18.89 -47.93
C GLU A 94 -11.96 -17.63 -47.95
N GLY A 95 -11.95 -16.84 -46.86
CA GLY A 95 -12.76 -15.63 -46.75
C GLY A 95 -13.04 -15.17 -45.31
N GLN A 96 -13.93 -14.17 -45.20
CA GLN A 96 -14.39 -13.61 -43.92
C GLN A 96 -15.87 -13.93 -43.67
N SER A 97 -16.26 -14.06 -42.40
CA SER A 97 -17.67 -14.06 -42.00
C SER A 97 -18.25 -12.65 -42.12
N ASP A 98 -19.57 -12.56 -42.10
CA ASP A 98 -20.21 -11.27 -41.89
C ASP A 98 -20.01 -10.82 -40.43
N PRO A 99 -20.20 -9.53 -40.11
CA PRO A 99 -20.12 -9.07 -38.73
C PRO A 99 -21.37 -9.52 -37.95
N HIS A 100 -21.18 -10.42 -36.99
CA HIS A 100 -22.26 -11.01 -36.20
C HIS A 100 -22.35 -10.37 -34.81
N LEU A 101 -23.55 -9.96 -34.43
CA LEU A 101 -23.79 -9.31 -33.15
C LEU A 101 -24.02 -10.37 -32.08
N LEU A 102 -23.14 -10.42 -31.07
CA LEU A 102 -23.19 -11.42 -30.00
C LEU A 102 -24.29 -11.07 -28.99
N ILE A 103 -25.54 -11.34 -29.35
CA ILE A 103 -26.73 -11.17 -28.51
C ILE A 103 -27.40 -12.52 -28.25
N ASP A 104 -27.83 -12.70 -27.02
CA ASP A 104 -28.77 -13.75 -26.61
C ASP A 104 -30.15 -13.11 -26.42
N THR A 105 -31.18 -13.67 -27.07
CA THR A 105 -32.56 -13.14 -27.06
C THR A 105 -33.16 -13.11 -25.65
N GLU A 106 -32.67 -13.95 -24.73
CA GLU A 106 -33.11 -13.98 -23.34
C GLU A 106 -32.14 -13.26 -22.39
N LYS A 107 -30.97 -12.79 -22.87
CA LYS A 107 -29.90 -12.21 -22.04
C LYS A 107 -29.04 -11.20 -22.82
N GLN A 108 -29.20 -9.91 -22.53
CA GLN A 108 -28.44 -8.85 -23.20
C GLN A 108 -27.01 -8.59 -22.65
N VAL A 109 -26.63 -9.13 -21.49
CA VAL A 109 -25.41 -8.70 -20.76
C VAL A 109 -24.41 -9.84 -20.58
N GLN A 110 -23.15 -9.61 -20.98
CA GLN A 110 -22.04 -10.51 -20.69
C GLN A 110 -21.54 -10.29 -19.26
N HIS A 111 -21.61 -11.32 -18.42
CA HIS A 111 -21.26 -11.20 -17.00
C HIS A 111 -19.78 -11.47 -16.74
N LEU A 112 -19.27 -10.93 -15.63
CA LEU A 112 -17.91 -11.18 -15.16
C LEU A 112 -17.65 -12.68 -14.91
N GLY A 113 -16.55 -13.20 -15.46
CA GLY A 113 -16.18 -14.62 -15.35
C GLY A 113 -17.16 -15.58 -16.07
N ALA A 114 -18.06 -15.05 -16.90
CA ALA A 114 -18.95 -15.86 -17.72
C ALA A 114 -18.21 -16.49 -18.89
N VAL A 115 -18.68 -17.67 -19.25
CA VAL A 115 -18.28 -18.39 -20.45
C VAL A 115 -19.57 -18.56 -21.25
N ASP A 116 -19.78 -17.67 -22.20
CA ASP A 116 -20.96 -17.63 -23.07
C ASP A 116 -20.63 -18.38 -24.37
N VAL A 117 -21.57 -19.17 -24.87
CA VAL A 117 -21.39 -20.00 -26.07
C VAL A 117 -22.41 -19.58 -27.11
N TYR A 118 -21.92 -19.15 -28.27
CA TYR A 118 -22.73 -18.70 -29.40
C TYR A 118 -22.61 -19.67 -30.56
N LEU A 119 -23.73 -19.97 -31.22
CA LEU A 119 -23.77 -20.83 -32.39
C LEU A 119 -23.95 -20.00 -33.66
N LEU A 120 -22.97 -20.10 -34.56
CA LEU A 120 -22.88 -19.32 -35.80
C LEU A 120 -23.02 -20.22 -37.03
N LYS A 121 -23.88 -19.82 -37.98
CA LYS A 121 -23.95 -20.36 -39.34
C LYS A 121 -23.30 -19.38 -40.32
N THR A 122 -22.35 -19.86 -41.12
CA THR A 122 -21.66 -19.04 -42.13
C THR A 122 -21.19 -19.88 -43.31
N ARG A 123 -20.66 -19.23 -44.34
CA ARG A 123 -19.93 -19.89 -45.45
C ARG A 123 -18.68 -20.61 -44.93
N TYR A 124 -18.16 -21.56 -45.71
CA TYR A 124 -16.90 -22.21 -45.37
C TYR A 124 -15.75 -21.20 -45.33
N LEU A 125 -15.05 -21.09 -44.19
CA LEU A 125 -13.97 -20.12 -43.98
C LEU A 125 -12.55 -20.74 -44.11
N GLY A 126 -12.43 -22.06 -44.24
CA GLY A 126 -11.13 -22.74 -44.25
C GLY A 126 -10.43 -22.74 -42.89
N GLU A 127 -9.10 -22.69 -42.87
CA GLU A 127 -8.31 -22.57 -41.64
C GLU A 127 -8.40 -21.14 -41.09
N LEU A 128 -8.91 -20.99 -39.86
CA LEU A 128 -9.04 -19.69 -39.22
C LEU A 128 -7.66 -19.15 -38.83
N HIS A 129 -7.35 -17.95 -39.29
CA HIS A 129 -6.13 -17.25 -38.90
C HIS A 129 -6.45 -16.16 -37.87
N SER A 130 -7.45 -15.30 -38.06
CA SER A 130 -7.68 -14.19 -37.12
C SER A 130 -9.14 -13.96 -36.78
N LEU A 131 -9.38 -13.27 -35.66
CA LEU A 131 -10.70 -12.99 -35.11
C LEU A 131 -10.76 -11.53 -34.68
N ARG A 132 -11.76 -10.79 -35.15
CA ARG A 132 -11.98 -9.38 -34.76
C ARG A 132 -13.10 -9.28 -33.75
N LEU A 133 -12.84 -8.55 -32.66
CA LEU A 133 -13.84 -8.17 -31.66
C LEU A 133 -13.97 -6.65 -31.63
N TRP A 134 -15.19 -6.17 -31.76
CA TRP A 134 -15.54 -4.77 -31.62
C TRP A 134 -16.64 -4.59 -30.57
N HIS A 135 -16.63 -3.47 -29.86
CA HIS A 135 -17.74 -3.11 -28.98
C HIS A 135 -18.16 -1.64 -29.10
N SER A 136 -19.46 -1.40 -29.00
CA SER A 136 -20.10 -0.08 -29.16
C SER A 136 -19.86 0.89 -28.00
N ASN A 137 -19.21 0.45 -26.93
CA ASN A 137 -19.03 1.20 -25.68
C ASN A 137 -20.34 1.74 -25.06
N SER A 138 -21.48 1.12 -25.39
CA SER A 138 -22.81 1.48 -24.90
C SER A 138 -23.15 0.83 -23.56
N GLY A 139 -24.15 1.39 -22.86
CA GLY A 139 -24.66 0.88 -21.58
C GLY A 139 -23.91 1.42 -20.35
N SER A 140 -24.34 0.99 -19.16
CA SER A 140 -23.85 1.52 -17.88
C SER A 140 -22.45 1.02 -17.50
N ARG A 141 -22.03 -0.14 -18.02
CA ARG A 141 -20.72 -0.76 -17.73
C ARG A 141 -20.13 -1.32 -19.03
N PRO A 142 -19.57 -0.47 -19.91
CA PRO A 142 -19.14 -0.89 -21.25
C PRO A 142 -17.75 -1.51 -21.32
N SER A 143 -16.98 -1.49 -20.21
CA SER A 143 -15.62 -2.02 -20.18
C SER A 143 -15.64 -3.55 -20.18
N TRP A 144 -14.90 -4.16 -21.11
CA TRP A 144 -14.88 -5.60 -21.28
C TRP A 144 -13.46 -6.16 -21.18
N TYR A 145 -13.26 -7.23 -20.40
CA TYR A 145 -11.99 -7.96 -20.38
C TYR A 145 -12.17 -9.35 -20.96
N VAL A 146 -11.64 -9.56 -22.16
CA VAL A 146 -11.70 -10.84 -22.86
C VAL A 146 -10.46 -11.62 -22.53
N HIS A 147 -10.66 -12.78 -21.91
CA HIS A 147 -9.56 -13.66 -21.57
C HIS A 147 -9.17 -14.50 -22.79
N ARG A 148 -10.13 -15.25 -23.35
CA ARG A 148 -9.91 -16.09 -24.54
C ARG A 148 -11.20 -16.31 -25.32
N VAL A 149 -11.07 -16.59 -26.62
CA VAL A 149 -12.17 -17.05 -27.47
C VAL A 149 -11.76 -18.36 -28.14
N ASN A 150 -12.61 -19.38 -28.05
CA ASN A 150 -12.38 -20.66 -28.71
C ASN A 150 -13.44 -20.85 -29.79
N VAL A 151 -13.02 -21.13 -31.02
CA VAL A 151 -13.93 -21.38 -32.14
C VAL A 151 -13.82 -22.85 -32.53
N THR A 152 -14.93 -23.58 -32.51
CA THR A 152 -14.95 -25.01 -32.82
C THR A 152 -15.83 -25.28 -34.04
N ASP A 153 -15.25 -25.88 -35.07
CA ASP A 153 -15.99 -26.42 -36.21
C ASP A 153 -16.65 -27.74 -35.79
N LEU A 154 -17.98 -27.76 -35.83
CA LEU A 154 -18.80 -28.89 -35.39
C LEU A 154 -18.79 -30.05 -36.41
N LEU A 155 -18.52 -29.77 -37.69
CA LEU A 155 -18.47 -30.77 -38.75
C LEU A 155 -17.07 -31.39 -38.84
N ALA A 156 -16.03 -30.56 -38.83
CA ALA A 156 -14.64 -31.02 -38.95
C ALA A 156 -14.00 -31.44 -37.61
N GLN A 157 -14.67 -31.22 -36.47
CA GLN A 157 -14.16 -31.47 -35.11
C GLN A 157 -12.78 -30.85 -34.86
N ARG A 158 -12.65 -29.58 -35.26
CA ARG A 158 -11.43 -28.78 -35.16
C ARG A 158 -11.68 -27.56 -34.29
N THR A 159 -10.75 -27.24 -33.40
CA THR A 159 -10.86 -26.10 -32.48
C THR A 159 -9.69 -25.14 -32.68
N TRP A 160 -9.97 -23.84 -32.81
CA TRP A 160 -8.98 -22.77 -32.86
C TRP A 160 -9.06 -21.93 -31.59
N TYR A 161 -7.89 -21.61 -31.02
CA TYR A 161 -7.79 -20.82 -29.79
C TYR A 161 -7.24 -19.43 -30.08
N PHE A 162 -7.95 -18.41 -29.60
CA PHE A 162 -7.56 -17.00 -29.64
C PHE A 162 -7.34 -16.50 -28.21
N CYS A 163 -6.09 -16.28 -27.82
CA CYS A 163 -5.74 -15.72 -26.52
C CYS A 163 -5.80 -14.19 -26.59
N CYS A 164 -6.87 -13.60 -26.04
CA CYS A 164 -7.11 -12.16 -26.14
C CYS A 164 -6.43 -11.37 -25.02
N ASP A 165 -6.49 -11.88 -23.78
CA ASP A 165 -5.94 -11.34 -22.52
C ASP A 165 -5.94 -9.80 -22.37
N SER A 166 -6.95 -9.13 -22.91
CA SER A 166 -6.93 -7.68 -23.03
C SER A 166 -8.27 -7.02 -22.76
N TRP A 167 -8.17 -5.76 -22.33
CA TRP A 167 -9.32 -4.90 -22.10
C TRP A 167 -9.76 -4.27 -23.42
N LEU A 168 -10.97 -4.62 -23.85
CA LEU A 168 -11.77 -3.90 -24.83
C LEU A 168 -12.62 -2.89 -24.06
N ALA A 169 -12.04 -1.73 -23.81
CA ALA A 169 -12.66 -0.72 -22.98
C ALA A 169 -12.17 0.67 -23.38
N SER A 170 -13.08 1.65 -23.36
CA SER A 170 -12.71 3.05 -23.54
C SER A 170 -11.77 3.53 -22.43
N ASN A 171 -11.98 3.05 -21.20
CA ASN A 171 -11.36 3.63 -20.01
C ASN A 171 -10.11 2.86 -19.51
N PHE A 172 -9.87 1.62 -19.98
CA PHE A 172 -8.80 0.74 -19.47
C PHE A 172 -7.75 0.35 -20.54
N ALA A 173 -6.55 -0.10 -20.13
CA ALA A 173 -5.40 -0.56 -20.95
C ALA A 173 -4.94 0.40 -22.09
N ASP A 174 -5.33 0.15 -23.35
CA ASP A 174 -4.86 0.92 -24.53
C ASP A 174 -5.97 1.75 -25.22
N CYS A 175 -7.18 1.84 -24.65
CA CYS A 175 -8.32 2.65 -25.15
C CYS A 175 -8.84 2.20 -26.52
N GLN A 176 -8.66 0.92 -26.86
CA GLN A 176 -9.10 0.37 -28.14
C GLN A 176 -10.41 -0.39 -27.93
N LEU A 177 -11.43 -0.03 -28.71
CA LEU A 177 -12.75 -0.68 -28.74
C LEU A 177 -12.85 -1.76 -29.83
N ASP A 178 -11.83 -1.85 -30.69
CA ASP A 178 -11.77 -2.72 -31.86
C ASP A 178 -10.39 -3.38 -31.91
N ARG A 179 -10.34 -4.71 -31.93
CA ARG A 179 -9.08 -5.48 -31.91
C ARG A 179 -9.16 -6.73 -32.77
N ILE A 180 -8.03 -7.10 -33.36
CA ILE A 180 -7.89 -8.32 -34.18
C ILE A 180 -6.92 -9.28 -33.50
N PHE A 181 -7.40 -10.45 -33.10
CA PHE A 181 -6.63 -11.47 -32.40
C PHE A 181 -6.17 -12.55 -33.38
N PRO A 182 -4.86 -12.85 -33.47
CA PRO A 182 -4.36 -13.96 -34.27
C PRO A 182 -4.59 -15.31 -33.57
N ALA A 183 -4.75 -16.37 -34.35
CA ALA A 183 -4.89 -17.74 -33.86
C ALA A 183 -3.55 -18.24 -33.29
N VAL A 184 -3.60 -18.89 -32.13
CA VAL A 184 -2.39 -19.28 -31.40
C VAL A 184 -1.87 -20.64 -31.87
N SER A 185 -0.60 -20.70 -32.26
CA SER A 185 0.07 -21.96 -32.63
C SER A 185 0.42 -22.84 -31.41
N ARG A 186 0.49 -24.16 -31.61
CA ARG A 186 0.70 -25.20 -30.57
C ARG A 186 1.89 -24.94 -29.64
N GLY A 187 2.98 -24.35 -30.13
CA GLY A 187 4.17 -24.02 -29.34
C GLY A 187 3.97 -22.84 -28.36
N ASN A 188 3.15 -21.85 -28.73
CA ASN A 188 2.95 -20.62 -27.95
C ASN A 188 1.92 -20.80 -26.82
N LEU A 189 0.91 -21.66 -27.01
CA LEU A 189 -0.02 -22.10 -25.96
C LEU A 189 0.71 -22.79 -24.79
N MET A 190 1.84 -23.45 -25.07
CA MET A 190 2.68 -24.15 -24.10
C MET A 190 3.82 -23.29 -23.55
N SER A 191 3.87 -21.99 -23.87
CA SER A 191 4.93 -21.11 -23.39
C SER A 191 4.85 -20.90 -21.87
N LEU A 192 6.00 -21.04 -21.23
CA LEU A 192 6.18 -21.04 -19.77
C LEU A 192 5.61 -19.76 -19.12
N ARG A 193 5.76 -18.61 -19.78
CA ARG A 193 5.26 -17.30 -19.31
C ARG A 193 3.72 -17.23 -19.28
N TYR A 194 3.06 -17.77 -20.30
CA TYR A 194 1.61 -17.77 -20.41
C TYR A 194 0.99 -18.74 -19.39
N LEU A 195 1.53 -19.96 -19.31
CA LEU A 195 1.04 -20.98 -18.39
C LEU A 195 1.27 -20.63 -16.90
N LEU A 196 2.38 -19.98 -16.55
CA LEU A 196 2.62 -19.57 -15.17
C LEU A 196 1.73 -18.39 -14.75
N PHE A 197 1.68 -17.29 -15.51
CA PHE A 197 0.93 -16.10 -15.05
C PHE A 197 -0.57 -16.25 -15.19
N SER A 198 -1.05 -16.68 -16.36
CA SER A 198 -2.48 -16.88 -16.59
C SER A 198 -2.98 -18.08 -15.79
N GLY A 199 -2.27 -19.22 -15.88
CA GLY A 199 -2.63 -20.44 -15.17
C GLY A 199 -2.53 -20.34 -13.65
N ALA A 200 -1.56 -19.61 -13.07
CA ALA A 200 -1.50 -19.43 -11.63
C ALA A 200 -2.60 -18.50 -11.11
N VAL A 201 -2.94 -17.43 -11.82
CA VAL A 201 -4.04 -16.53 -11.43
C VAL A 201 -5.38 -17.25 -11.53
N ASP A 202 -5.62 -17.98 -12.62
CA ASP A 202 -6.84 -18.76 -12.78
C ASP A 202 -6.96 -19.90 -11.76
N LYS A 203 -5.86 -20.61 -11.46
CA LYS A 203 -5.84 -21.63 -10.39
C LYS A 203 -5.99 -21.02 -9.01
N LEU A 204 -5.37 -19.87 -8.74
CA LEU A 204 -5.52 -19.16 -7.47
C LEU A 204 -6.96 -18.62 -7.30
N LEU A 205 -7.64 -18.19 -8.36
CA LEU A 205 -9.02 -17.73 -8.28
C LEU A 205 -10.04 -18.89 -8.27
N LYS A 206 -9.77 -20.02 -8.94
CA LYS A 206 -10.70 -21.15 -9.05
C LYS A 206 -10.54 -22.19 -7.94
N ASP A 207 -9.29 -22.46 -7.50
CA ASP A 207 -8.93 -23.56 -6.60
C ASP A 207 -8.55 -23.11 -5.19
N HIS A 208 -8.28 -21.82 -4.96
CA HIS A 208 -8.07 -21.33 -3.60
C HIS A 208 -9.37 -21.40 -2.80
N LEU A 209 -9.48 -22.33 -1.88
CA LEU A 209 -10.71 -22.64 -1.13
C LEU A 209 -11.56 -21.41 -0.74
N TRP A 210 -10.99 -20.41 -0.08
CA TRP A 210 -11.71 -19.20 0.35
C TRP A 210 -12.13 -18.25 -0.79
N LEU A 211 -11.18 -17.82 -1.63
CA LEU A 211 -11.47 -16.99 -2.81
C LEU A 211 -12.43 -17.70 -3.77
N SER A 212 -12.33 -19.02 -3.88
CA SER A 212 -13.17 -19.86 -4.74
C SER A 212 -14.66 -19.82 -4.34
N VAL A 213 -15.00 -19.47 -3.11
CA VAL A 213 -16.40 -19.21 -2.67
C VAL A 213 -16.93 -17.95 -3.36
N TRP A 214 -16.06 -16.96 -3.61
CA TRP A 214 -16.41 -15.68 -4.24
C TRP A 214 -16.27 -15.69 -5.75
N THR A 215 -15.28 -16.38 -6.30
CA THR A 215 -14.93 -16.36 -7.72
C THR A 215 -15.25 -17.67 -8.46
N ARG A 216 -16.13 -18.52 -7.91
CA ARG A 216 -16.58 -19.78 -8.56
C ARG A 216 -16.97 -19.54 -10.02
N SER A 217 -16.45 -20.39 -10.91
CA SER A 217 -16.89 -20.47 -12.31
C SER A 217 -18.27 -21.15 -12.41
N PRO A 218 -19.22 -20.62 -13.21
CA PRO A 218 -20.55 -21.20 -13.37
C PRO A 218 -20.56 -22.66 -13.84
N TRP A 219 -19.51 -23.08 -14.57
CA TRP A 219 -19.37 -24.44 -15.10
C TRP A 219 -18.71 -25.44 -14.13
N SER A 220 -18.30 -25.00 -12.94
CA SER A 220 -17.69 -25.90 -11.96
C SER A 220 -18.76 -26.78 -11.29
N PRO A 221 -18.54 -28.10 -11.12
CA PRO A 221 -19.50 -28.98 -10.46
C PRO A 221 -19.59 -28.76 -8.94
N PHE A 222 -18.60 -28.09 -8.35
CA PHE A 222 -18.50 -27.84 -6.91
C PHE A 222 -19.13 -26.50 -6.52
N THR A 223 -20.25 -26.53 -5.80
CA THR A 223 -21.10 -25.37 -5.46
C THR A 223 -20.45 -24.43 -4.42
N ARG A 224 -20.85 -23.14 -4.38
CA ARG A 224 -20.36 -22.18 -3.38
C ARG A 224 -20.76 -22.59 -1.98
N VAL A 225 -21.94 -23.19 -1.82
CA VAL A 225 -22.40 -23.75 -0.54
C VAL A 225 -21.47 -24.85 -0.06
N GLN A 226 -21.10 -25.80 -0.92
CA GLN A 226 -20.14 -26.87 -0.57
C GLN A 226 -18.75 -26.31 -0.22
N ARG A 227 -18.26 -25.33 -0.99
CA ARG A 227 -16.99 -24.63 -0.72
C ARG A 227 -17.01 -23.93 0.64
N LEU A 228 -18.10 -23.22 0.94
CA LEU A 228 -18.29 -22.49 2.20
C LEU A 228 -18.33 -23.44 3.40
N CYS A 229 -19.01 -24.58 3.30
CA CYS A 229 -19.03 -25.60 4.35
C CYS A 229 -17.63 -26.16 4.63
N CYS A 230 -16.84 -26.41 3.58
CA CYS A 230 -15.44 -26.83 3.71
C CYS A 230 -14.54 -25.74 4.32
N CYS A 231 -14.75 -24.47 3.96
CA CYS A 231 -14.04 -23.36 4.59
C CYS A 231 -14.35 -23.29 6.08
N MET A 232 -15.62 -23.43 6.45
CA MET A 232 -16.04 -23.36 7.85
C MET A 232 -15.48 -24.51 8.68
N SER A 233 -15.45 -25.74 8.16
CA SER A 233 -14.82 -26.87 8.85
C SER A 233 -13.33 -26.67 9.06
N LEU A 234 -12.63 -26.10 8.06
CA LEU A 234 -11.20 -25.81 8.16
C LEU A 234 -10.91 -24.61 9.06
N LEU A 235 -11.80 -23.62 9.13
CA LEU A 235 -11.74 -22.52 10.08
C LEU A 235 -11.83 -23.09 11.49
N LEU A 236 -12.90 -23.81 11.83
CA LEU A 236 -13.08 -24.37 13.18
C LEU A 236 -11.94 -25.32 13.57
N LEU A 237 -11.43 -26.12 12.63
CA LEU A 237 -10.28 -26.97 12.87
C LEU A 237 -8.98 -26.17 13.08
N SER A 238 -8.78 -25.06 12.37
CA SER A 238 -7.61 -24.20 12.59
C SER A 238 -7.65 -23.53 13.95
N LEU A 239 -8.84 -23.13 14.41
CA LEU A 239 -9.04 -22.59 15.77
C LEU A 239 -8.71 -23.65 16.82
N LEU A 240 -9.18 -24.88 16.61
CA LEU A 240 -8.89 -26.01 17.49
C LEU A 240 -7.39 -26.28 17.59
N ILE A 241 -6.71 -26.37 16.46
CA ILE A 241 -5.26 -26.60 16.45
C ILE A 241 -4.53 -25.42 17.12
N ASN A 242 -4.94 -24.18 16.86
CA ASN A 242 -4.34 -23.01 17.48
C ASN A 242 -4.48 -23.01 19.01
N ILE A 243 -5.68 -23.26 19.55
CA ILE A 243 -5.89 -23.30 21.01
C ILE A 243 -5.16 -24.48 21.66
N MET A 244 -5.12 -25.64 21.00
CA MET A 244 -4.47 -26.84 21.55
C MET A 244 -2.96 -26.66 21.73
N PHE A 245 -2.32 -25.87 20.86
CA PHE A 245 -0.88 -25.59 20.91
C PHE A 245 -0.53 -24.27 21.59
N TRP A 246 -1.53 -23.50 22.06
CA TRP A 246 -1.30 -22.25 22.77
C TRP A 246 -0.83 -22.50 24.20
N LYS A 247 0.34 -21.96 24.56
CA LYS A 247 0.84 -21.91 25.93
C LYS A 247 0.87 -20.45 26.37
N GLY A 248 -0.01 -20.08 27.28
CA GLY A 248 0.11 -18.81 27.98
C GLY A 248 1.25 -18.90 28.97
N ASP A 249 2.40 -18.28 28.68
CA ASP A 249 3.41 -18.08 29.70
C ASP A 249 2.85 -17.09 30.74
N ASP A 250 2.88 -17.46 32.02
CA ASP A 250 2.33 -16.64 33.12
C ASP A 250 3.11 -15.32 33.35
N SER A 251 4.13 -15.03 32.53
CA SER A 251 5.00 -13.85 32.61
C SER A 251 4.63 -12.75 31.60
N THR A 252 3.34 -12.46 31.42
CA THR A 252 2.90 -11.36 30.54
C THR A 252 3.07 -10.00 31.20
N GLN A 253 4.31 -9.50 31.19
CA GLN A 253 4.54 -8.05 31.17
C GLN A 253 3.99 -7.51 29.84
N THR A 254 3.07 -6.55 29.94
CA THR A 254 2.46 -5.84 28.82
C THR A 254 3.53 -5.18 27.95
N GLY A 255 3.77 -5.68 26.74
CA GLY A 255 4.64 -5.01 25.75
C GLY A 255 5.52 -5.91 24.89
N LYS A 256 5.65 -7.21 25.16
CA LYS A 256 6.43 -8.12 24.31
C LYS A 256 5.59 -8.67 23.16
N PHE A 257 6.05 -8.50 21.92
CA PHE A 257 5.48 -9.19 20.77
C PHE A 257 5.76 -10.70 20.91
N PRO A 258 4.75 -11.56 20.75
CA PRO A 258 4.86 -12.96 21.12
C PRO A 258 5.41 -13.79 19.96
N ILE A 259 6.74 -13.94 19.91
CA ILE A 259 7.42 -14.83 18.94
C ILE A 259 6.89 -16.27 19.06
N ASN A 260 6.57 -16.70 20.29
CA ASN A 260 5.94 -17.99 20.56
C ASN A 260 4.61 -18.14 19.81
N GLU A 261 3.81 -17.08 19.70
CA GLU A 261 2.54 -17.10 18.97
C GLU A 261 2.73 -17.23 17.45
N ILE A 262 3.79 -16.63 16.87
CA ILE A 262 4.12 -16.80 15.45
C ILE A 262 4.59 -18.24 15.17
N LYS A 263 5.38 -18.83 16.07
CA LYS A 263 5.80 -20.24 15.98
C LYS A 263 4.59 -21.19 16.02
N ILE A 264 3.65 -20.92 16.92
CA ILE A 264 2.39 -21.68 17.03
C ILE A 264 1.52 -21.50 15.77
N SER A 265 1.44 -20.27 15.23
CA SER A 265 0.76 -19.97 13.97
C SER A 265 1.35 -20.75 12.77
N PHE A 266 2.68 -20.81 12.66
CA PHE A 266 3.35 -21.55 11.59
C PHE A 266 3.12 -23.07 11.71
N GLN A 267 3.27 -23.63 12.91
CA GLN A 267 3.06 -25.06 13.17
C GLN A 267 1.60 -25.48 12.93
N SER A 268 0.65 -24.69 13.43
CA SER A 268 -0.79 -24.95 13.23
C SER A 268 -1.17 -24.88 11.75
N SER A 269 -0.60 -23.94 10.99
CA SER A 269 -0.87 -23.84 9.55
C SER A 269 -0.27 -24.98 8.73
N LEU A 270 0.86 -25.57 9.14
CA LEU A 270 1.45 -26.73 8.46
C LEU A 270 0.55 -27.97 8.60
N ILE A 271 0.03 -28.20 9.80
CA ILE A 271 -0.90 -29.31 10.09
C ILE A 271 -2.20 -29.12 9.29
N LEU A 272 -2.73 -27.89 9.28
CA LEU A 272 -3.96 -27.57 8.53
C LEU A 272 -3.78 -27.75 7.02
N ALA A 273 -2.58 -27.52 6.48
CA ALA A 273 -2.31 -27.68 5.05
C ALA A 273 -2.49 -29.14 4.58
N VAL A 274 -2.08 -30.12 5.39
CA VAL A 274 -2.23 -31.56 5.09
C VAL A 274 -3.72 -31.94 5.13
N VAL A 275 -4.45 -31.51 6.15
CA VAL A 275 -5.90 -31.78 6.26
C VAL A 275 -6.70 -31.15 5.13
N ASN A 276 -6.34 -29.94 4.71
CA ASN A 276 -6.96 -29.25 3.58
C ASN A 276 -6.78 -30.04 2.27
N ILE A 277 -5.60 -30.63 2.03
CA ILE A 277 -5.37 -31.48 0.85
C ILE A 277 -6.31 -32.70 0.87
N ILE A 278 -6.46 -33.35 2.01
CA ILE A 278 -7.31 -34.55 2.16
C ILE A 278 -8.78 -34.20 1.91
N ILE A 279 -9.29 -33.12 2.52
CA ILE A 279 -10.70 -32.71 2.36
C ILE A 279 -10.99 -32.35 0.90
N VAL A 280 -10.11 -31.59 0.24
CA VAL A 280 -10.28 -31.21 -1.17
C VAL A 280 -10.23 -32.44 -2.10
N GLN A 281 -9.34 -33.40 -1.84
CA GLN A 281 -9.25 -34.65 -2.61
C GLN A 281 -10.52 -35.51 -2.48
N MET A 282 -11.14 -35.57 -1.30
CA MET A 282 -12.40 -36.30 -1.12
C MET A 282 -13.55 -35.73 -1.97
N PHE A 283 -13.61 -34.41 -2.17
CA PHE A 283 -14.66 -33.79 -3.00
C PHE A 283 -14.41 -33.89 -4.51
N LEU A 284 -13.14 -33.99 -4.95
CA LEU A 284 -12.82 -34.24 -6.36
C LEU A 284 -13.27 -35.63 -6.83
N LEU A 285 -13.40 -36.60 -5.92
CA LEU A 285 -13.90 -37.96 -6.20
C LEU A 285 -15.42 -38.04 -6.40
N ILE A 286 -16.18 -36.96 -6.16
CA ILE A 286 -17.66 -36.90 -6.20
C ILE A 286 -18.21 -36.56 -7.61
N GLN A 287 -17.35 -36.47 -8.64
CA GLN A 287 -17.78 -36.06 -9.99
C GLN A 287 -18.83 -37.01 -10.59
N LYS A 288 -19.97 -36.47 -11.02
CA LYS A 288 -20.98 -37.21 -11.81
C LYS A 288 -20.45 -37.45 -13.23
N PRO A 289 -20.46 -38.69 -13.75
CA PRO A 289 -20.18 -38.92 -15.16
C PRO A 289 -21.33 -38.37 -16.02
N LEU A 290 -21.01 -37.58 -17.05
CA LEU A 290 -21.96 -37.14 -18.07
C LEU A 290 -22.22 -38.28 -19.06
N THR A 291 -23.50 -38.55 -19.34
CA THR A 291 -23.96 -39.56 -20.29
C THR A 291 -23.49 -39.21 -21.71
N GLN A 292 -22.80 -40.13 -22.39
CA GLN A 292 -22.36 -39.93 -23.77
C GLN A 292 -23.58 -39.84 -24.72
N VAL A 293 -23.68 -38.76 -25.50
CA VAL A 293 -24.66 -38.62 -26.59
C VAL A 293 -23.96 -38.92 -27.93
N LYS A 294 -24.52 -39.84 -28.72
CA LYS A 294 -24.09 -40.11 -30.09
C LYS A 294 -24.67 -39.04 -31.02
N LEU A 295 -23.82 -38.32 -31.76
CA LEU A 295 -24.26 -37.39 -32.81
C LEU A 295 -24.91 -38.19 -33.97
N PRO A 296 -26.00 -37.70 -34.59
CA PRO A 296 -26.55 -38.32 -35.79
C PRO A 296 -25.58 -38.15 -36.97
N SER A 297 -25.03 -39.26 -37.44
CA SER A 297 -24.20 -39.35 -38.63
C SER A 297 -25.06 -39.36 -39.89
N ASN A 298 -25.53 -38.20 -40.35
CA ASN A 298 -26.20 -38.09 -41.65
C ASN A 298 -25.31 -37.39 -42.67
N LYS A 299 -25.01 -38.14 -43.73
CA LYS A 299 -24.31 -37.71 -44.95
C LYS A 299 -25.08 -36.58 -45.63
N LEU A 300 -24.67 -35.34 -45.46
CA LEU A 300 -25.09 -34.23 -46.32
C LEU A 300 -23.96 -33.94 -47.31
N ARG A 301 -24.03 -34.63 -48.45
CA ARG A 301 -23.27 -34.29 -49.66
C ARG A 301 -24.03 -33.13 -50.31
N VAL A 302 -23.68 -31.88 -49.99
CA VAL A 302 -24.34 -30.69 -50.56
C VAL A 302 -23.53 -30.18 -51.75
N ALA A 303 -24.23 -30.05 -52.88
CA ALA A 303 -23.76 -29.54 -54.14
C ALA A 303 -23.41 -28.04 -54.03
N LEU A 304 -22.29 -27.64 -54.63
CA LEU A 304 -22.01 -26.23 -54.91
C LEU A 304 -23.03 -25.73 -55.96
N SER A 305 -24.00 -24.92 -55.55
CA SER A 305 -24.76 -24.07 -56.46
C SER A 305 -24.40 -22.59 -56.21
N PRO A 306 -23.92 -21.85 -57.21
CA PRO A 306 -23.72 -20.41 -57.09
C PRO A 306 -25.08 -19.69 -57.14
N HIS A 307 -25.44 -18.98 -56.07
CA HIS A 307 -26.59 -18.05 -56.09
C HIS A 307 -26.14 -16.65 -56.51
N PRO A 308 -26.97 -15.91 -57.28
CA PRO A 308 -26.67 -14.56 -57.72
C PRO A 308 -26.93 -13.56 -56.58
N PRO A 309 -26.06 -12.55 -56.38
CA PRO A 309 -26.31 -11.50 -55.40
C PRO A 309 -27.46 -10.57 -55.85
N ALA A 310 -28.25 -10.11 -54.87
CA ALA A 310 -29.27 -9.09 -55.04
C ALA A 310 -28.70 -7.81 -55.66
N LYS A 311 -29.48 -7.17 -56.54
CA LYS A 311 -29.14 -5.91 -57.23
C LYS A 311 -28.87 -4.79 -56.21
N VAL A 312 -27.59 -4.51 -55.99
CA VAL A 312 -27.07 -3.33 -55.29
C VAL A 312 -26.03 -2.70 -56.23
N ASP A 313 -25.91 -1.37 -56.23
CA ASP A 313 -24.90 -0.62 -56.98
C ASP A 313 -23.50 -1.24 -56.76
N ALA A 314 -23.01 -2.01 -57.75
CA ALA A 314 -21.78 -2.80 -57.64
C ALA A 314 -20.54 -1.95 -57.30
N THR A 315 -20.55 -0.68 -57.73
CA THR A 315 -19.50 0.31 -57.48
C THR A 315 -19.42 0.77 -56.02
N LYS A 316 -20.57 0.97 -55.35
CA LYS A 316 -20.63 1.39 -53.93
C LYS A 316 -20.23 0.24 -53.00
N GLN A 317 -20.68 -0.97 -53.30
CA GLN A 317 -20.31 -2.16 -52.54
C GLN A 317 -18.80 -2.44 -52.64
N PHE A 318 -18.24 -2.32 -53.85
CA PHE A 318 -16.80 -2.44 -54.07
C PHE A 318 -15.98 -1.44 -53.26
N LEU A 319 -16.34 -0.14 -53.30
CA LEU A 319 -15.66 0.90 -52.52
C LEU A 319 -15.73 0.66 -51.00
N MET A 320 -16.87 0.18 -50.50
CA MET A 320 -17.02 -0.18 -49.08
C MET A 320 -16.18 -1.40 -48.70
N ASP A 321 -16.18 -2.45 -49.51
CA ASP A 321 -15.44 -3.68 -49.22
C ASP A 321 -13.93 -3.47 -49.36
N PHE A 322 -13.50 -2.61 -50.27
CA PHE A 322 -12.11 -2.17 -50.42
C PHE A 322 -11.64 -1.33 -49.21
N GLY A 323 -12.45 -0.37 -48.76
CA GLY A 323 -12.16 0.42 -47.56
C GLY A 323 -12.07 -0.43 -46.28
N LYS A 324 -12.96 -1.43 -46.13
CA LYS A 324 -12.92 -2.39 -45.00
C LYS A 324 -11.63 -3.22 -45.00
N LEU A 325 -11.13 -3.63 -46.17
CA LEU A 325 -9.91 -4.41 -46.29
C LEU A 325 -8.68 -3.59 -45.92
N VAL A 326 -8.58 -2.34 -46.36
CA VAL A 326 -7.51 -1.41 -45.97
C VAL A 326 -7.52 -1.16 -44.45
N ASP A 327 -8.69 -0.91 -43.86
CA ASP A 327 -8.83 -0.74 -42.39
C ASP A 327 -8.41 -2.01 -41.63
N PHE A 328 -8.81 -3.19 -42.12
CA PHE A 328 -8.40 -4.47 -41.56
C PHE A 328 -6.88 -4.67 -41.63
N LEU A 329 -6.25 -4.47 -42.79
CA LEU A 329 -4.81 -4.61 -42.96
C LEU A 329 -4.03 -3.62 -42.09
N HIS A 330 -4.49 -2.36 -42.03
CA HIS A 330 -3.88 -1.34 -41.17
C HIS A 330 -3.90 -1.76 -39.70
N LYS A 331 -5.06 -2.22 -39.20
CA LYS A 331 -5.22 -2.69 -37.81
C LYS A 331 -4.44 -3.97 -37.52
N TYR A 332 -4.43 -4.91 -38.47
CA TYR A 332 -3.71 -6.17 -38.35
C TYR A 332 -2.19 -5.95 -38.29
N ILE A 333 -1.66 -5.05 -39.12
CA ILE A 333 -0.23 -4.68 -39.14
C ILE A 333 0.16 -3.93 -37.86
N ILE A 334 -0.64 -2.98 -37.39
CA ILE A 334 -0.40 -2.28 -36.10
C ILE A 334 -0.30 -3.29 -34.94
N GLN A 335 -1.16 -4.31 -34.94
CA GLN A 335 -1.18 -5.29 -33.87
C GLN A 335 0.04 -6.24 -33.89
N ILE A 336 0.68 -6.44 -35.05
CA ILE A 336 1.90 -7.24 -35.19
C ILE A 336 3.17 -6.40 -34.95
N LEU A 337 3.24 -5.16 -35.46
CA LEU A 337 4.44 -4.31 -35.36
C LEU A 337 4.54 -3.54 -34.03
N GLY A 338 3.44 -3.28 -33.33
CA GLY A 338 3.43 -2.45 -32.12
C GLY A 338 3.62 -0.94 -32.35
N GLU A 339 3.99 -0.51 -33.56
CA GLU A 339 4.12 0.88 -33.98
C GLU A 339 3.16 1.22 -35.13
N THR A 340 2.71 2.48 -35.19
CA THR A 340 1.83 2.95 -36.27
C THR A 340 2.67 3.24 -37.53
N PRO A 341 2.49 2.49 -38.64
CA PRO A 341 3.06 2.92 -39.92
C PRO A 341 2.36 4.23 -40.32
N LYS A 342 3.11 5.34 -40.36
CA LYS A 342 2.58 6.63 -40.84
C LYS A 342 2.41 6.51 -42.36
N CYS A 343 1.18 6.26 -42.81
CA CYS A 343 0.87 6.39 -44.23
C CYS A 343 1.15 7.84 -44.68
N PRO A 344 1.86 8.06 -45.80
CA PRO A 344 1.96 9.38 -46.39
C PRO A 344 0.56 9.84 -46.80
N VAL A 345 0.13 11.00 -46.30
CA VAL A 345 -1.14 11.61 -46.72
C VAL A 345 -0.88 12.31 -48.06
N THR A 346 -1.15 11.62 -49.16
CA THR A 346 -1.21 12.22 -50.50
C THR A 346 -2.56 12.92 -50.66
N SER A 347 -2.54 14.22 -50.95
CA SER A 347 -3.71 15.06 -51.19
C SER A 347 -4.24 14.84 -52.61
N SER A 348 -4.80 13.67 -52.90
CA SER A 348 -5.53 13.40 -54.13
C SER A 348 -7.04 13.43 -53.88
N SER A 349 -7.79 13.97 -54.85
CA SER A 349 -9.24 14.21 -54.75
C SER A 349 -10.12 12.98 -54.98
N GLU A 350 -9.55 11.80 -55.27
CA GLU A 350 -10.29 10.56 -55.55
C GLU A 350 -10.02 9.47 -54.49
N PRO A 351 -11.08 8.85 -53.91
CA PRO A 351 -10.95 7.91 -52.80
C PRO A 351 -10.30 6.57 -53.18
N ILE A 352 -10.46 6.11 -54.43
CA ILE A 352 -9.96 4.78 -54.85
C ILE A 352 -8.43 4.77 -54.88
N LEU A 353 -7.81 5.80 -55.45
CA LEU A 353 -6.35 5.90 -55.55
C LEU A 353 -5.70 5.98 -54.17
N GLN A 354 -6.29 6.74 -53.24
CA GLN A 354 -5.83 6.85 -51.86
C GLN A 354 -5.84 5.49 -51.13
N HIS A 355 -6.90 4.69 -51.32
CA HIS A 355 -6.98 3.36 -50.72
C HIS A 355 -6.00 2.38 -51.37
N VAL A 356 -5.76 2.46 -52.69
CA VAL A 356 -4.77 1.62 -53.40
C VAL A 356 -3.33 1.93 -52.96
N GLU A 357 -2.95 3.21 -52.86
CA GLU A 357 -1.62 3.62 -52.38
C GLU A 357 -1.41 3.18 -50.92
N SER A 358 -2.43 3.33 -50.08
CA SER A 358 -2.38 2.88 -48.69
C SER A 358 -2.23 1.37 -48.58
N LEU A 359 -2.93 0.60 -49.42
CA LEU A 359 -2.84 -0.86 -49.46
C LEU A 359 -1.44 -1.30 -49.90
N SER A 360 -0.90 -0.69 -50.95
CA SER A 360 0.45 -0.96 -51.44
C SER A 360 1.51 -0.72 -50.36
N TYR A 361 1.44 0.43 -49.68
CA TYR A 361 2.35 0.75 -48.57
C TYR A 361 2.22 -0.24 -47.40
N LEU A 362 0.99 -0.62 -47.03
CA LEU A 362 0.73 -1.57 -45.94
C LEU A 362 1.27 -2.97 -46.28
N VAL A 363 1.00 -3.47 -47.48
CA VAL A 363 1.52 -4.78 -47.92
C VAL A 363 3.04 -4.77 -47.98
N GLN A 364 3.66 -3.70 -48.50
CA GLN A 364 5.12 -3.56 -48.54
C GLN A 364 5.74 -3.48 -47.14
N SER A 365 5.10 -2.78 -46.20
CA SER A 365 5.54 -2.71 -44.80
C SER A 365 5.50 -4.08 -44.11
N TYR A 366 4.47 -4.89 -44.42
CA TYR A 366 4.34 -6.25 -43.91
C TYR A 366 5.43 -7.18 -44.48
N ILE A 367 5.72 -7.08 -45.79
CA ILE A 367 6.78 -7.84 -46.46
C ILE A 367 8.17 -7.44 -45.91
N CYS A 368 8.43 -6.15 -45.71
CA CYS A 368 9.70 -5.64 -45.19
C CYS A 368 10.00 -6.16 -43.76
N VAL A 369 8.98 -6.26 -42.91
CA VAL A 369 9.10 -6.79 -41.54
C VAL A 369 9.41 -8.30 -41.51
N GLN A 370 9.06 -9.03 -42.57
CA GLN A 370 9.41 -10.44 -42.72
C GLN A 370 10.77 -10.66 -43.40
N GLY A 371 11.38 -9.61 -43.96
CA GLY A 371 12.71 -9.65 -44.56
C GLY A 371 13.83 -9.95 -43.56
N PRO A 372 14.98 -10.46 -44.03
CA PRO A 372 16.09 -10.86 -43.18
C PRO A 372 16.83 -9.64 -42.61
N ASN A 373 16.36 -9.08 -41.50
CA ASN A 373 17.17 -8.15 -40.72
C ASN A 373 18.19 -8.94 -39.88
N GLN A 374 19.45 -8.77 -40.25
CA GLN A 374 20.64 -9.29 -39.57
C GLN A 374 20.69 -8.80 -38.11
N GLU A 375 20.68 -9.74 -37.17
CA GLU A 375 21.58 -9.83 -36.00
C GLU A 375 20.98 -10.83 -34.98
N ASN A 376 21.17 -12.13 -35.25
CA ASN A 376 21.49 -13.20 -34.30
C ASN A 376 21.28 -14.55 -35.00
N SER A 377 22.39 -15.11 -35.45
CA SER A 377 22.48 -16.46 -36.03
C SER A 377 22.18 -17.51 -34.96
N THR A 378 21.14 -18.33 -35.18
CA THR A 378 21.00 -19.77 -34.86
C THR A 378 19.54 -20.29 -34.79
N GLN A 379 18.56 -19.59 -35.36
CA GLN A 379 17.28 -20.22 -35.74
C GLN A 379 16.89 -19.71 -37.12
N ARG A 380 16.84 -20.59 -38.13
CA ARG A 380 16.10 -20.29 -39.36
C ARG A 380 14.67 -19.97 -38.93
N ASN A 381 14.22 -18.74 -39.12
CA ASN A 381 12.85 -18.31 -38.81
C ASN A 381 11.87 -19.17 -39.63
N VAL A 382 11.37 -20.25 -39.04
CA VAL A 382 10.28 -21.04 -39.61
C VAL A 382 9.04 -20.15 -39.53
N MET A 383 8.54 -19.67 -40.68
CA MET A 383 7.28 -18.94 -40.75
C MET A 383 6.19 -19.70 -39.99
N THR A 384 5.46 -19.01 -39.12
CA THR A 384 4.38 -19.61 -38.36
C THR A 384 3.20 -19.91 -39.28
N ALA A 385 2.50 -21.04 -39.09
CA ALA A 385 1.40 -21.46 -39.98
C ALA A 385 0.28 -20.40 -40.13
N HIS A 386 0.03 -19.61 -39.09
CA HIS A 386 -0.89 -18.46 -39.15
C HIS A 386 -0.49 -17.43 -40.22
N GLN A 387 0.81 -17.13 -40.35
CA GLN A 387 1.32 -16.17 -41.33
C GLN A 387 1.13 -16.70 -42.76
N CYS A 388 1.32 -18.01 -42.98
CA CYS A 388 1.06 -18.65 -44.28
C CYS A 388 -0.43 -18.55 -44.67
N HIS A 389 -1.34 -18.86 -43.75
CA HIS A 389 -2.78 -18.78 -44.01
C HIS A 389 -3.26 -17.35 -44.26
N PHE A 390 -2.69 -16.36 -43.56
CA PHE A 390 -2.96 -14.95 -43.82
C PHE A 390 -2.45 -14.49 -45.19
N LEU A 391 -1.25 -14.90 -45.61
CA LEU A 391 -0.70 -14.58 -46.92
C LEU A 391 -1.52 -15.21 -48.05
N HIS A 392 -2.03 -16.43 -47.84
CA HIS A 392 -2.96 -17.07 -48.77
C HIS A 392 -4.29 -16.29 -48.88
N TYR A 393 -4.86 -15.86 -47.75
CA TYR A 393 -6.04 -15.00 -47.72
C TYR A 393 -5.81 -13.66 -48.45
N LEU A 394 -4.65 -13.03 -48.22
CA LEU A 394 -4.29 -11.76 -48.85
C LEU A 394 -4.14 -11.92 -50.38
N HIS A 395 -3.53 -13.02 -50.82
CA HIS A 395 -3.45 -13.35 -52.24
C HIS A 395 -4.85 -13.60 -52.85
N GLN A 396 -5.71 -14.39 -52.21
CA GLN A 396 -7.07 -14.66 -52.69
C GLN A 396 -7.97 -13.39 -52.71
N THR A 397 -7.78 -12.48 -51.76
CA THR A 397 -8.56 -11.22 -51.72
C THR A 397 -8.10 -10.24 -52.78
N LEU A 398 -6.79 -10.15 -53.03
CA LEU A 398 -6.25 -9.35 -54.14
C LEU A 398 -6.70 -9.87 -55.50
N THR A 399 -6.78 -11.19 -55.71
CA THR A 399 -7.31 -11.75 -56.97
C THR A 399 -8.80 -11.47 -57.14
N LYS A 400 -9.60 -11.58 -56.07
CA LYS A 400 -11.03 -11.20 -56.09
C LYS A 400 -11.22 -9.72 -56.43
N LEU A 401 -10.44 -8.83 -55.81
CA LEU A 401 -10.48 -7.38 -56.08
C LEU A 401 -10.06 -7.06 -57.51
N GLN A 402 -9.02 -7.73 -58.03
CA GLN A 402 -8.58 -7.57 -59.41
C GLN A 402 -9.68 -7.96 -60.41
N ILE A 403 -10.37 -9.08 -60.16
CA ILE A 403 -11.49 -9.53 -61.00
C ILE A 403 -12.65 -8.52 -60.91
N GLN A 404 -12.99 -8.04 -59.71
CA GLN A 404 -14.05 -7.04 -59.51
C GLN A 404 -13.74 -5.72 -60.21
N VAL A 405 -12.51 -5.20 -60.12
CA VAL A 405 -12.09 -3.99 -60.83
C VAL A 405 -12.12 -4.19 -62.34
N SER A 406 -11.74 -5.37 -62.84
CA SER A 406 -11.81 -5.70 -64.28
C SER A 406 -13.24 -5.87 -64.82
N SER A 407 -14.21 -6.09 -63.94
CA SER A 407 -15.63 -6.28 -64.28
C SER A 407 -16.49 -5.01 -64.21
N LEU A 408 -15.90 -3.86 -63.87
CA LEU A 408 -16.59 -2.57 -63.83
C LEU A 408 -16.77 -2.01 -65.24
N ASP A 409 -18.02 -1.73 -65.66
CA ASP A 409 -18.32 -1.17 -66.97
C ASP A 409 -17.64 0.20 -67.18
N LEU A 410 -16.74 0.26 -68.16
CA LEU A 410 -15.90 1.42 -68.51
C LEU A 410 -16.68 2.63 -69.07
N THR A 411 -17.99 2.53 -69.22
CA THR A 411 -18.85 3.57 -69.83
C THR A 411 -19.35 4.64 -68.86
N PHE A 412 -19.20 4.44 -67.54
CA PHE A 412 -19.74 5.32 -66.49
C PHE A 412 -18.70 6.16 -65.73
N ILE A 413 -17.43 6.21 -66.17
CA ILE A 413 -16.31 6.68 -65.35
C ILE A 413 -15.50 7.78 -66.07
N ASN A 414 -15.32 8.93 -65.42
CA ASN A 414 -14.69 10.14 -65.99
C ASN A 414 -13.14 10.10 -66.08
N THR A 415 -12.45 9.08 -65.55
CA THR A 415 -10.98 9.03 -65.45
C THR A 415 -10.41 7.60 -65.64
N PRO A 416 -10.23 7.09 -66.88
CA PRO A 416 -9.77 5.70 -67.14
C PRO A 416 -8.32 5.40 -66.69
N ILE A 417 -7.47 6.43 -66.60
CA ILE A 417 -6.04 6.29 -66.27
C ILE A 417 -5.82 5.82 -64.82
N HIS A 418 -6.63 6.29 -63.88
CA HIS A 418 -6.49 5.93 -62.46
C HIS A 418 -6.89 4.48 -62.17
N TYR A 419 -7.83 3.93 -62.93
CA TYR A 419 -8.24 2.52 -62.81
C TYR A 419 -7.19 1.56 -63.36
N ILE A 420 -6.58 1.90 -64.51
CA ILE A 420 -5.46 1.14 -65.09
C ILE A 420 -4.27 1.14 -64.11
N HIS A 421 -3.99 2.28 -63.49
CA HIS A 421 -2.96 2.39 -62.46
C HIS A 421 -3.28 1.47 -61.25
N ALA A 422 -4.53 1.50 -60.75
CA ALA A 422 -4.94 0.62 -59.65
C ALA A 422 -4.81 -0.88 -60.01
N THR A 423 -5.22 -1.29 -61.21
CA THR A 423 -5.07 -2.68 -61.66
C THR A 423 -3.62 -3.13 -61.79
N ASN A 424 -2.72 -2.23 -62.21
CA ASN A 424 -1.29 -2.52 -62.32
C ASN A 424 -0.65 -2.68 -60.94
N VAL A 425 -1.00 -1.81 -59.98
CA VAL A 425 -0.53 -1.92 -58.58
C VAL A 425 -0.98 -3.24 -57.94
N PHE A 426 -2.24 -3.67 -58.16
CA PHE A 426 -2.70 -4.97 -57.67
C PHE A 426 -1.96 -6.15 -58.31
N TYR A 427 -1.66 -6.06 -59.61
CA TYR A 427 -0.87 -7.07 -60.32
C TYR A 427 0.54 -7.17 -59.74
N GLU A 428 1.20 -6.04 -59.51
CA GLU A 428 2.56 -5.97 -58.97
C GLU A 428 2.64 -6.50 -57.53
N LEU A 429 1.71 -6.10 -56.65
CA LEU A 429 1.64 -6.61 -55.28
C LEU A 429 1.38 -8.12 -55.23
N ARG A 430 0.52 -8.64 -56.12
CA ARG A 430 0.26 -10.07 -56.25
C ARG A 430 1.51 -10.83 -56.68
N ASP A 431 2.24 -10.32 -57.67
CA ASP A 431 3.47 -10.94 -58.18
C ASP A 431 4.60 -10.92 -57.12
N GLN A 432 4.70 -9.84 -56.34
CA GLN A 432 5.62 -9.75 -55.19
C GLN A 432 5.27 -10.76 -54.09
N LEU A 433 3.99 -10.96 -53.79
CA LEU A 433 3.54 -11.99 -52.83
C LEU A 433 3.76 -13.41 -53.36
N GLN A 434 3.67 -13.61 -54.68
CA GLN A 434 3.84 -14.90 -55.34
C GLN A 434 5.33 -15.27 -55.46
N SER A 435 6.21 -14.31 -55.77
CA SER A 435 7.67 -14.50 -55.86
C SER A 435 8.34 -14.81 -54.52
N GLN A 436 7.76 -14.37 -53.40
CA GLN A 436 8.19 -14.76 -52.05
C GLN A 436 7.75 -16.18 -51.64
N HIS A 437 6.82 -16.83 -52.38
CA HIS A 437 6.13 -18.04 -51.87
C HIS A 437 6.01 -19.27 -52.79
N PHE A 438 6.11 -19.18 -54.12
CA PHE A 438 5.76 -20.33 -55.00
C PHE A 438 6.94 -21.08 -55.66
N SER A 439 8.11 -21.12 -55.02
CA SER A 439 9.14 -22.11 -55.37
C SER A 439 8.84 -23.47 -54.71
N SER A 440 8.01 -24.26 -55.40
CA SER A 440 7.92 -25.73 -55.37
C SER A 440 8.03 -26.45 -54.00
N SER A 441 6.95 -26.48 -53.23
CA SER A 441 6.53 -27.69 -52.47
C SER A 441 5.06 -27.59 -52.07
N PRO A 442 4.29 -28.70 -52.06
CA PRO A 442 2.90 -28.68 -51.61
C PRO A 442 2.84 -28.29 -50.13
N LEU A 443 1.84 -27.49 -49.72
CA LEU A 443 1.58 -27.18 -48.30
C LEU A 443 1.66 -28.49 -47.50
N PRO A 444 2.56 -28.61 -46.50
CA PRO A 444 2.59 -29.80 -45.68
C PRO A 444 1.27 -29.86 -44.93
N SER A 445 0.48 -30.89 -45.19
CA SER A 445 -0.77 -31.24 -44.50
C SER A 445 -0.60 -31.48 -42.98
N SER A 446 0.62 -31.28 -42.45
CA SER A 446 1.01 -31.50 -41.04
C SER A 446 1.06 -30.23 -40.18
N VAL A 447 0.82 -29.03 -40.73
CA VAL A 447 0.89 -27.78 -39.94
C VAL A 447 -0.46 -27.03 -39.97
N THR A 448 -1.45 -27.59 -39.30
CA THR A 448 -2.73 -26.91 -39.03
C THR A 448 -2.70 -26.21 -37.68
N ASN A 449 -3.30 -25.02 -37.56
CA ASN A 449 -3.47 -24.33 -36.28
C ASN A 449 -4.68 -24.87 -35.49
N SER A 450 -5.48 -25.73 -36.12
CA SER A 450 -6.62 -26.40 -35.53
C SER A 450 -6.21 -27.56 -34.61
N PHE A 451 -6.83 -27.66 -33.45
CA PHE A 451 -6.66 -28.78 -32.53
C PHE A 451 -7.80 -29.79 -32.73
N PRO A 452 -7.50 -31.09 -32.81
CA PRO A 452 -8.54 -32.11 -32.85
C PRO A 452 -9.33 -32.08 -31.53
N VAL A 453 -10.66 -32.21 -31.61
CA VAL A 453 -11.50 -32.37 -30.42
C VAL A 453 -11.06 -33.64 -29.68
N PRO A 454 -10.74 -33.59 -28.38
CA PRO A 454 -10.29 -34.78 -27.68
C PRO A 454 -11.43 -35.80 -27.51
N VAL A 455 -11.13 -37.08 -27.71
CA VAL A 455 -12.08 -38.18 -27.54
C VAL A 455 -11.98 -38.71 -26.11
N ALA A 456 -13.07 -38.63 -25.36
CA ALA A 456 -13.12 -39.10 -23.97
C ALA A 456 -12.64 -40.55 -23.82
N LYS A 457 -11.56 -40.77 -23.05
CA LYS A 457 -11.19 -42.11 -22.59
C LYS A 457 -12.09 -42.47 -21.41
N ASN A 458 -12.69 -43.67 -21.44
CA ASN A 458 -13.46 -44.22 -20.32
C ASN A 458 -12.57 -44.27 -19.07
N THR A 459 -12.74 -43.32 -18.14
CA THR A 459 -12.09 -43.37 -16.84
C THR A 459 -12.89 -44.24 -15.87
N LEU A 460 -12.20 -44.82 -14.90
CA LEU A 460 -12.69 -45.72 -13.84
C LEU A 460 -13.83 -45.14 -12.97
N SER A 461 -14.24 -43.88 -13.21
CA SER A 461 -15.25 -43.13 -12.45
C SER A 461 -16.69 -43.60 -12.67
N SER A 462 -16.96 -44.45 -13.66
CA SER A 462 -18.30 -44.96 -13.97
C SER A 462 -18.87 -45.99 -12.97
N ARG A 463 -18.16 -46.31 -11.88
CA ARG A 463 -18.54 -47.32 -10.88
C ARG A 463 -18.57 -46.85 -9.42
N LEU A 464 -18.67 -45.55 -9.13
CA LEU A 464 -18.81 -45.09 -7.73
C LEU A 464 -20.28 -45.17 -7.25
N PRO A 465 -20.55 -45.75 -6.06
CA PRO A 465 -21.90 -45.92 -5.56
C PRO A 465 -22.55 -44.59 -5.13
N LYS A 466 -23.85 -44.45 -5.37
CA LYS A 466 -24.64 -43.21 -5.17
C LYS A 466 -24.65 -42.69 -3.71
N PHE A 467 -24.23 -43.48 -2.72
CA PHE A 467 -24.24 -43.08 -1.29
C PHE A 467 -22.99 -42.33 -0.83
N LEU A 468 -21.87 -42.40 -1.58
CA LEU A 468 -20.59 -41.80 -1.20
C LEU A 468 -20.64 -40.29 -0.89
N PRO A 469 -21.42 -39.45 -1.61
CA PRO A 469 -21.51 -38.02 -1.30
C PRO A 469 -22.10 -37.73 0.09
N TYR A 470 -23.04 -38.55 0.57
CA TYR A 470 -23.67 -38.37 1.87
C TYR A 470 -22.71 -38.70 3.03
N VAL A 471 -21.83 -39.68 2.82
CA VAL A 471 -20.77 -40.02 3.78
C VAL A 471 -19.80 -38.85 3.96
N CYS A 472 -19.39 -38.19 2.88
CA CYS A 472 -18.51 -37.01 2.95
C CYS A 472 -19.15 -35.83 3.70
N TRP A 473 -20.47 -35.59 3.51
CA TRP A 473 -21.20 -34.57 4.26
C TRP A 473 -21.29 -34.88 5.76
N PHE A 474 -21.52 -36.15 6.10
CA PHE A 474 -21.53 -36.60 7.50
C PHE A 474 -20.17 -36.39 8.17
N VAL A 475 -19.07 -36.75 7.49
CA VAL A 475 -17.70 -36.56 8.00
C VAL A 475 -17.38 -35.07 8.23
N LEU A 476 -17.75 -34.18 7.30
CA LEU A 476 -17.56 -32.73 7.48
C LEU A 476 -18.31 -32.20 8.70
N LEU A 477 -19.57 -32.62 8.86
CA LEU A 477 -20.43 -32.18 9.96
C LEU A 477 -19.92 -32.71 11.31
N ALA A 478 -19.39 -33.94 11.33
CA ALA A 478 -18.75 -34.51 12.52
C ALA A 478 -17.48 -33.74 12.91
N ILE A 479 -16.61 -33.42 11.96
CA ILE A 479 -15.36 -32.65 12.21
C ILE A 479 -15.68 -31.24 12.73
N SER A 480 -16.64 -30.54 12.13
CA SER A 480 -17.02 -29.20 12.58
C SER A 480 -17.68 -29.21 13.96
N SER A 481 -18.55 -30.19 14.23
CA SER A 481 -19.22 -30.31 15.53
C SER A 481 -18.24 -30.67 16.65
N PHE A 482 -17.31 -31.60 16.39
CA PHE A 482 -16.27 -31.99 17.35
C PHE A 482 -15.31 -30.83 17.65
N SER A 483 -14.86 -30.12 16.62
CA SER A 483 -13.97 -28.97 16.80
C SER A 483 -14.63 -27.82 17.54
N ALA A 484 -15.88 -27.48 17.24
CA ALA A 484 -16.63 -26.46 17.97
C ALA A 484 -16.83 -26.85 19.44
N TYR A 485 -17.20 -28.09 19.72
CA TYR A 485 -17.39 -28.59 21.08
C TYR A 485 -16.10 -28.50 21.91
N TYR A 486 -14.99 -29.02 21.41
CA TYR A 486 -13.73 -28.99 22.16
C TYR A 486 -13.19 -27.55 22.32
N MET A 487 -13.34 -26.70 21.30
CA MET A 487 -13.02 -25.28 21.39
C MET A 487 -13.76 -24.57 22.53
N THR A 488 -15.07 -24.82 22.66
CA THR A 488 -15.86 -24.22 23.75
C THR A 488 -15.32 -24.62 25.11
N LEU A 489 -15.04 -25.92 25.32
CA LEU A 489 -14.54 -26.42 26.60
C LEU A 489 -13.18 -25.82 26.98
N VAL A 490 -12.23 -25.80 26.05
CA VAL A 490 -10.89 -25.21 26.31
C VAL A 490 -10.99 -23.71 26.55
N SER A 491 -11.87 -23.01 25.83
CA SER A 491 -12.04 -21.56 26.01
C SER A 491 -12.68 -21.19 27.35
N LEU A 492 -13.54 -22.05 27.89
CA LEU A 492 -14.22 -21.86 29.17
C LEU A 492 -13.31 -22.14 30.37
N ASP A 493 -12.26 -22.94 30.18
CA ASP A 493 -11.22 -23.21 31.18
C ASP A 493 -10.25 -22.02 31.35
N MET A 494 -10.15 -21.15 30.35
CA MET A 494 -9.23 -20.00 30.38
C MET A 494 -9.75 -18.81 31.19
N THR A 495 -8.83 -18.09 31.83
CA THR A 495 -9.14 -16.78 32.45
C THR A 495 -9.37 -15.71 31.39
N ARG A 496 -10.12 -14.65 31.72
CA ARG A 496 -10.45 -13.56 30.77
C ARG A 496 -9.22 -12.93 30.10
N GLN A 497 -8.14 -12.70 30.85
CA GLN A 497 -6.89 -12.12 30.31
C GLN A 497 -6.17 -13.10 29.36
N LYS A 498 -6.09 -14.38 29.72
CA LYS A 498 -5.52 -15.45 28.86
C LYS A 498 -6.36 -15.65 27.59
N ALA A 499 -7.68 -15.57 27.71
CA ALA A 499 -8.58 -15.66 26.57
C ALA A 499 -8.43 -14.46 25.60
N THR A 500 -8.19 -13.25 26.10
CA THR A 500 -7.94 -12.09 25.24
C THR A 500 -6.61 -12.14 24.50
N SER A 501 -5.52 -12.61 25.14
CA SER A 501 -4.23 -12.78 24.46
C SER A 501 -4.28 -13.94 23.46
N TRP A 502 -4.93 -15.05 23.81
CA TRP A 502 -5.21 -16.14 22.88
C TRP A 502 -6.01 -15.66 21.66
N LEU A 503 -7.04 -14.84 21.84
CA LEU A 503 -7.83 -14.29 20.74
C LEU A 503 -6.99 -13.44 19.78
N ILE A 504 -6.04 -12.65 20.31
CA ILE A 504 -5.10 -11.86 19.49
C ILE A 504 -4.17 -12.78 18.69
N SER A 505 -3.61 -13.81 19.33
CA SER A 505 -2.79 -14.85 18.67
C SER A 505 -3.55 -15.55 17.54
N MET A 506 -4.81 -15.89 17.81
CA MET A 506 -5.72 -16.50 16.87
C MET A 506 -5.97 -15.59 15.66
N LEU A 507 -6.32 -14.31 15.86
CA LEU A 507 -6.55 -13.36 14.77
C LEU A 507 -5.30 -13.19 13.90
N LEU A 508 -4.11 -13.16 14.51
CA LEU A 508 -2.84 -13.08 13.79
C LEU A 508 -2.57 -14.36 12.97
N SER A 509 -2.87 -15.53 13.52
CA SER A 509 -2.75 -16.81 12.80
C SER A 509 -3.74 -16.93 11.64
N LEU A 510 -4.98 -16.47 11.81
CA LEU A 510 -5.98 -16.39 10.75
C LEU A 510 -5.50 -15.46 9.64
N PHE A 511 -4.98 -14.27 9.97
CA PHE A 511 -4.43 -13.34 9.00
C PHE A 511 -3.28 -13.96 8.19
N HIS A 512 -2.35 -14.67 8.86
CA HIS A 512 -1.24 -15.35 8.19
C HIS A 512 -1.73 -16.49 7.27
N SER A 513 -2.71 -17.27 7.73
CA SER A 513 -3.29 -18.39 6.96
C SER A 513 -4.15 -17.95 5.77
N LEU A 514 -4.76 -16.76 5.81
CA LEU A 514 -5.64 -16.23 4.77
C LEU A 514 -4.88 -15.40 3.71
N PHE A 515 -3.88 -14.61 4.11
CA PHE A 515 -3.23 -13.65 3.22
C PHE A 515 -1.81 -14.05 2.78
N LEU A 516 -1.02 -14.68 3.65
CA LEU A 516 0.42 -14.91 3.39
C LEU A 516 0.72 -16.28 2.77
N LEU A 517 0.17 -17.35 3.34
CA LEU A 517 0.45 -18.72 2.90
C LEU A 517 -0.25 -19.16 1.59
N PRO A 518 -1.49 -18.75 1.30
CA PRO A 518 -2.16 -19.22 0.10
C PRO A 518 -1.56 -18.79 -1.24
N PRO A 519 -1.03 -17.57 -1.44
CA PRO A 519 -0.32 -17.23 -2.68
C PRO A 519 0.95 -18.07 -2.86
N VAL A 520 1.65 -18.37 -1.75
CA VAL A 520 2.84 -19.25 -1.76
C VAL A 520 2.44 -20.69 -2.11
N LYS A 521 1.36 -21.22 -1.53
CA LYS A 521 0.84 -22.57 -1.84
C LYS A 521 0.41 -22.68 -3.31
N ALA A 522 -0.34 -21.71 -3.81
CA ALA A 522 -0.79 -21.69 -5.21
C ALA A 522 0.41 -21.64 -6.17
N PHE A 523 1.42 -20.83 -5.84
CA PHE A 523 2.67 -20.78 -6.61
C PHE A 523 3.40 -22.12 -6.61
N ILE A 524 3.58 -22.76 -5.45
CA ILE A 524 4.25 -24.08 -5.36
C ILE A 524 3.46 -25.15 -6.12
N GLN A 525 2.13 -25.19 -6.01
CA GLN A 525 1.29 -26.15 -6.74
C GLN A 525 1.37 -25.94 -8.26
N THR A 526 1.37 -24.69 -8.73
CA THR A 526 1.49 -24.38 -10.17
C THR A 526 2.87 -24.75 -10.71
N VAL A 527 3.95 -24.52 -9.95
CA VAL A 527 5.33 -24.91 -10.32
C VAL A 527 5.52 -26.43 -10.25
N PHE A 528 4.94 -27.10 -9.26
CA PHE A 528 4.98 -28.56 -9.13
C PHE A 528 4.21 -29.24 -10.27
N MET A 529 3.00 -28.77 -10.57
CA MET A 529 2.21 -29.27 -11.71
C MET A 529 2.88 -28.97 -13.05
N PHE A 530 3.60 -27.85 -13.18
CA PHE A 530 4.39 -27.56 -14.37
C PHE A 530 5.52 -28.60 -14.60
N ARG A 531 6.16 -29.08 -13.52
CA ARG A 531 7.24 -30.09 -13.61
C ARG A 531 6.73 -31.53 -13.76
N VAL A 532 5.67 -31.89 -13.05
CA VAL A 532 5.15 -33.27 -13.00
C VAL A 532 4.16 -33.55 -14.14
N LEU A 533 3.45 -32.53 -14.63
CA LEU A 533 2.39 -32.66 -15.64
C LEU A 533 2.78 -32.06 -17.01
N ARG A 534 3.91 -32.51 -17.57
CA ARG A 534 4.15 -32.41 -19.03
C ARG A 534 3.14 -33.26 -19.86
N ARG A 535 2.03 -33.70 -19.26
CA ARG A 535 0.94 -34.48 -19.87
C ARG A 535 -0.40 -33.86 -19.46
N SER A 536 -0.93 -33.01 -20.34
CA SER A 536 -2.20 -32.30 -20.22
C SER A 536 -3.37 -33.31 -20.14
N THR A 537 -3.96 -33.49 -18.96
CA THR A 537 -5.00 -34.54 -18.78
C THR A 537 -6.17 -34.14 -17.88
N MET A 538 -6.06 -33.09 -17.05
CA MET A 538 -7.13 -32.71 -16.11
C MET A 538 -7.86 -31.43 -16.51
N ASP A 539 -7.14 -30.38 -16.92
CA ASP A 539 -7.76 -29.15 -17.45
C ASP A 539 -8.44 -29.43 -18.80
N ASP A 540 -7.84 -30.28 -19.64
CA ASP A 540 -8.42 -30.78 -20.89
C ASP A 540 -9.71 -31.58 -20.63
N ALA A 541 -9.76 -32.44 -19.60
CA ALA A 541 -10.94 -33.27 -19.30
C ALA A 541 -12.17 -32.46 -18.84
N ALA A 542 -11.96 -31.38 -18.08
CA ALA A 542 -13.06 -30.49 -17.66
C ALA A 542 -13.59 -29.63 -18.82
N GLU A 543 -12.71 -29.15 -19.70
CA GLU A 543 -13.10 -28.43 -20.92
C GLU A 543 -13.74 -29.35 -21.97
N GLU A 544 -13.28 -30.61 -22.07
CA GLU A 544 -13.90 -31.69 -22.85
C GLU A 544 -15.31 -32.03 -22.36
N GLN A 545 -15.51 -32.14 -21.04
CA GLN A 545 -16.83 -32.37 -20.45
C GLN A 545 -17.79 -31.20 -20.74
N GLN A 546 -17.29 -29.96 -20.71
CA GLN A 546 -18.08 -28.78 -21.09
C GLN A 546 -18.46 -28.78 -22.56
N LEU A 547 -17.51 -29.11 -23.45
CA LEU A 547 -17.73 -29.20 -24.89
C LEU A 547 -18.74 -30.32 -25.24
N HIS A 548 -18.65 -31.47 -24.59
CA HIS A 548 -19.65 -32.55 -24.72
C HIS A 548 -21.03 -32.16 -24.17
N GLY A 549 -21.09 -31.37 -23.08
CA GLY A 549 -22.33 -30.77 -22.59
C GLY A 549 -22.97 -29.82 -23.62
N ILE A 550 -22.17 -29.03 -24.32
CA ILE A 550 -22.62 -28.13 -25.40
C ILE A 550 -23.13 -28.95 -26.60
N LEU A 551 -22.40 -29.99 -27.00
CA LEU A 551 -22.77 -30.88 -28.11
C LEU A 551 -24.05 -31.70 -27.83
N SER A 552 -24.29 -32.09 -26.58
CA SER A 552 -25.49 -32.84 -26.17
C SER A 552 -26.73 -31.96 -26.05
N LEU A 553 -26.60 -30.71 -25.57
CA LEU A 553 -27.68 -29.72 -25.62
C LEU A 553 -28.06 -29.39 -27.07
N PHE A 554 -27.07 -29.33 -27.97
CA PHE A 554 -27.27 -29.10 -29.41
C PHE A 554 -28.02 -30.23 -30.12
N ALA A 555 -27.76 -31.50 -29.79
CA ALA A 555 -28.46 -32.65 -30.40
C ALA A 555 -29.98 -32.65 -30.14
N ASN A 556 -30.44 -31.87 -29.15
CA ASN A 556 -31.86 -31.76 -28.78
C ASN A 556 -32.56 -30.51 -29.36
N CYS A 557 -31.86 -29.62 -30.07
CA CYS A 557 -32.44 -28.41 -30.65
C CYS A 557 -32.82 -28.63 -32.14
N PRO A 558 -34.08 -28.38 -32.55
CA PRO A 558 -34.49 -28.51 -33.95
C PRO A 558 -33.92 -27.37 -34.83
N ASP A 559 -33.59 -27.68 -36.09
CA ASP A 559 -32.86 -26.79 -37.02
C ASP A 559 -33.54 -25.43 -37.32
N TRP A 560 -34.82 -25.26 -37.00
CA TRP A 560 -35.61 -24.04 -37.26
C TRP A 560 -35.53 -22.97 -36.16
N GLU A 561 -35.18 -23.31 -34.91
CA GLU A 561 -34.88 -22.31 -33.85
C GLU A 561 -33.53 -21.60 -34.05
N LEU A 562 -32.77 -22.05 -35.05
CA LEU A 562 -31.41 -21.65 -35.37
C LEU A 562 -31.33 -20.62 -36.51
N SER A 563 -32.48 -20.17 -37.02
CA SER A 563 -32.60 -19.26 -38.15
C SER A 563 -33.33 -18.00 -37.68
N GLY A 564 -32.60 -16.92 -37.49
CA GLY A 564 -33.21 -15.60 -37.32
C GLY A 564 -32.98 -14.78 -38.58
N CYS A 565 -34.01 -14.08 -39.06
CA CYS A 565 -33.90 -13.20 -40.21
C CYS A 565 -33.56 -11.79 -39.75
N ARG A 566 -32.43 -11.27 -40.22
CA ARG A 566 -32.03 -9.87 -40.04
C ARG A 566 -32.35 -9.06 -41.31
N ASP A 567 -32.80 -7.82 -41.12
CA ASP A 567 -32.98 -6.88 -42.24
C ASP A 567 -31.63 -6.48 -42.88
N PRO A 568 -31.46 -6.63 -44.20
CA PRO A 568 -30.20 -6.35 -44.90
C PRO A 568 -29.83 -4.86 -45.01
N GLN A 569 -30.65 -3.94 -44.52
CA GLN A 569 -30.44 -2.48 -44.66
C GLN A 569 -29.86 -1.78 -43.41
N ASP A 570 -29.64 -2.48 -42.29
CA ASP A 570 -29.12 -1.86 -41.06
C ASP A 570 -27.57 -1.81 -41.04
N PRO A 571 -26.93 -0.61 -41.07
CA PRO A 571 -25.48 -0.51 -41.09
C PRO A 571 -24.86 -0.84 -39.72
N ILE A 572 -24.11 -1.95 -39.68
CA ILE A 572 -23.65 -2.62 -38.45
C ILE A 572 -22.41 -1.96 -37.82
N TYR A 573 -21.70 -1.08 -38.55
CA TYR A 573 -20.39 -0.60 -38.13
C TYR A 573 -20.12 0.85 -38.57
N CYS A 574 -19.93 1.74 -37.60
CA CYS A 574 -19.34 3.07 -37.82
C CYS A 574 -18.02 3.16 -37.04
N SER A 575 -16.92 3.48 -37.72
CA SER A 575 -15.62 3.71 -37.09
C SER A 575 -15.68 4.96 -36.18
N PRO A 576 -15.16 4.91 -34.93
CA PRO A 576 -15.30 6.02 -33.98
C PRO A 576 -14.48 7.25 -34.37
N VAL A 577 -15.08 8.44 -34.26
CA VAL A 577 -14.47 9.75 -34.54
C VAL A 577 -13.37 10.08 -33.51
N ASN A 578 -12.24 10.63 -33.99
CA ASN A 578 -11.01 10.95 -33.24
C ASN A 578 -11.19 11.74 -31.91
N LYS A 579 -12.31 12.47 -31.73
CA LYS A 579 -12.61 13.22 -30.50
C LYS A 579 -12.84 12.32 -29.28
N ALA A 580 -13.36 11.11 -29.46
CA ALA A 580 -13.54 10.16 -28.36
C ALA A 580 -12.15 9.74 -27.80
N ILE A 581 -11.20 9.41 -28.67
CA ILE A 581 -9.87 8.92 -28.28
C ILE A 581 -9.07 9.93 -27.44
N THR A 582 -9.16 11.23 -27.74
CA THR A 582 -8.44 12.28 -26.99
C THR A 582 -8.99 12.46 -25.58
N SER A 583 -10.32 12.44 -25.43
CA SER A 583 -10.98 12.48 -24.11
C SER A 583 -10.61 11.27 -23.24
N LEU A 584 -10.41 10.11 -23.85
CA LEU A 584 -10.05 8.86 -23.18
C LEU A 584 -8.58 8.82 -22.73
N LYS A 585 -7.65 9.35 -23.53
CA LYS A 585 -6.24 9.52 -23.12
C LYS A 585 -6.11 10.44 -21.90
N ARG A 586 -6.93 11.50 -21.84
CA ARG A 586 -6.96 12.43 -20.69
C ARG A 586 -7.40 11.71 -19.41
N GLN A 587 -8.43 10.87 -19.45
CA GLN A 587 -8.89 10.11 -18.28
C GLN A 587 -7.82 9.15 -17.73
N LYS A 588 -7.06 8.47 -18.60
CA LYS A 588 -5.96 7.59 -18.14
C LYS A 588 -4.82 8.32 -17.46
N LEU A 589 -4.48 9.51 -17.94
CA LEU A 589 -3.49 10.38 -17.28
C LEU A 589 -3.95 10.77 -15.87
N ILE A 590 -5.24 11.08 -15.72
CA ILE A 590 -5.87 11.40 -14.43
C ILE A 590 -5.83 10.17 -13.51
N GLU A 591 -6.16 8.97 -13.99
CA GLU A 591 -6.09 7.74 -13.19
C GLU A 591 -4.65 7.38 -12.75
N LYS A 592 -3.67 7.48 -13.65
CA LYS A 592 -2.27 7.24 -13.28
C LYS A 592 -1.78 8.23 -12.22
N ARG A 593 -2.22 9.49 -12.31
CA ARG A 593 -1.93 10.52 -11.31
C ARG A 593 -2.61 10.20 -9.98
N LEU A 594 -3.87 9.75 -10.02
CA LEU A 594 -4.64 9.31 -8.85
C LEU A 594 -3.92 8.20 -8.07
N TYR A 595 -3.52 7.12 -8.75
CA TYR A 595 -2.83 6.00 -8.10
C TYR A 595 -1.51 6.42 -7.45
N ARG A 596 -0.75 7.30 -8.11
CA ARG A 596 0.50 7.83 -7.56
C ARG A 596 0.23 8.65 -6.29
N LEU A 597 -0.76 9.54 -6.32
CA LEU A 597 -1.14 10.36 -5.17
C LEU A 597 -1.62 9.50 -3.99
N VAL A 598 -2.48 8.51 -4.24
CA VAL A 598 -2.97 7.60 -3.18
C VAL A 598 -1.83 6.79 -2.56
N LEU A 599 -0.90 6.29 -3.38
CA LEU A 599 0.27 5.56 -2.89
C LEU A 599 1.18 6.46 -2.04
N GLU A 600 1.41 7.70 -2.47
CA GLU A 600 2.21 8.69 -1.74
C GLU A 600 1.59 9.03 -0.37
N ILE A 601 0.26 9.22 -0.32
CA ILE A 601 -0.48 9.45 0.92
C ILE A 601 -0.36 8.24 1.84
N ALA A 602 -0.55 7.03 1.32
CA ALA A 602 -0.46 5.81 2.11
C ALA A 602 0.94 5.64 2.73
N VAL A 603 2.00 5.86 1.95
CA VAL A 603 3.39 5.82 2.44
C VAL A 603 3.62 6.88 3.52
N HIS A 604 3.11 8.10 3.34
CA HIS A 604 3.24 9.19 4.33
C HIS A 604 2.51 8.88 5.64
N VAL A 605 1.29 8.35 5.58
CA VAL A 605 0.51 7.96 6.77
C VAL A 605 1.21 6.83 7.52
N VAL A 606 1.70 5.81 6.82
CA VAL A 606 2.49 4.74 7.45
C VAL A 606 3.75 5.31 8.09
N PHE A 607 4.45 6.24 7.43
CA PHE A 607 5.64 6.88 7.98
C PHE A 607 5.34 7.68 9.26
N LEU A 608 4.23 8.43 9.27
CA LEU A 608 3.76 9.17 10.44
C LEU A 608 3.39 8.23 11.59
N ILE A 609 2.70 7.13 11.32
CA ILE A 609 2.34 6.14 12.34
C ILE A 609 3.60 5.52 12.95
N MET A 610 4.58 5.13 12.13
CA MET A 610 5.83 4.54 12.63
C MET A 610 6.66 5.53 13.45
N THR A 611 6.76 6.79 13.03
CA THR A 611 7.44 7.83 13.81
C THR A 611 6.73 8.16 15.12
N MET A 612 5.40 8.17 15.13
CA MET A 612 4.61 8.30 16.36
C MET A 612 4.81 7.12 17.32
N ILE A 613 4.85 5.88 16.81
CA ILE A 613 5.13 4.69 17.63
C ILE A 613 6.52 4.77 18.25
N MET A 614 7.53 5.22 17.49
CA MET A 614 8.88 5.43 18.02
C MET A 614 8.90 6.50 19.11
N ALA A 615 8.28 7.66 18.88
CA ALA A 615 8.21 8.74 19.87
C ALA A 615 7.49 8.31 21.16
N TYR A 616 6.45 7.48 21.04
CA TYR A 616 5.73 6.94 22.19
C TYR A 616 6.52 5.85 22.92
N ALA A 617 7.25 4.98 22.21
CA ALA A 617 8.03 3.90 22.81
C ALA A 617 9.17 4.41 23.72
N ASP A 618 9.74 5.56 23.37
CA ASP A 618 10.82 6.20 24.12
C ASP A 618 10.33 6.90 25.40
N LYS A 619 9.03 7.18 25.52
CA LYS A 619 8.46 7.92 26.66
C LYS A 619 7.52 7.10 27.51
N SER A 620 7.75 7.11 28.82
CA SER A 620 6.86 6.48 29.79
C SER A 620 6.11 7.54 30.61
N PRO A 621 4.82 7.34 30.91
CA PRO A 621 4.07 8.24 31.78
C PRO A 621 4.65 8.28 33.21
N ASN A 622 5.35 7.21 33.61
CA ASN A 622 5.96 7.08 34.93
C ASN A 622 7.16 8.01 35.13
N GLU A 623 7.76 8.54 34.06
CA GLU A 623 8.81 9.58 34.17
C GLU A 623 8.32 10.80 34.95
N TYR A 624 7.09 11.25 34.67
CA TYR A 624 6.51 12.43 35.33
C TYR A 624 6.26 12.19 36.83
N ASN A 625 5.67 11.04 37.16
CA ASN A 625 5.38 10.68 38.55
C ASN A 625 6.66 10.54 39.37
N LEU A 626 7.70 9.91 38.81
CA LEU A 626 8.99 9.80 39.47
C LEU A 626 9.66 11.17 39.65
N ASN A 627 9.51 12.09 38.69
CA ASN A 627 10.04 13.44 38.79
C ASN A 627 9.44 14.20 39.96
N ILE A 628 8.11 14.17 40.09
CA ILE A 628 7.41 14.80 41.21
C ILE A 628 7.84 14.18 42.53
N ALA A 629 7.91 12.85 42.62
CA ALA A 629 8.29 12.16 43.85
C ALA A 629 9.69 12.54 44.32
N VAL A 630 10.67 12.59 43.41
CA VAL A 630 12.05 12.99 43.73
C VAL A 630 12.11 14.48 44.04
N SER A 631 11.46 15.34 43.26
CA SER A 631 11.43 16.78 43.49
C SER A 631 10.85 17.12 44.87
N ASN A 632 9.71 16.54 45.25
CA ASN A 632 9.10 16.78 46.56
C ASN A 632 9.97 16.31 47.73
N SER A 633 10.78 15.26 47.53
CA SER A 633 11.63 14.69 48.59
C SER A 633 12.86 15.53 48.90
N PHE A 634 13.39 16.28 47.93
CA PHE A 634 14.66 17.02 48.09
C PHE A 634 14.58 18.52 47.82
N SER A 635 13.71 18.98 46.91
CA SER A 635 13.72 20.35 46.37
C SER A 635 13.13 21.39 47.31
N SER A 636 12.10 21.04 48.09
CA SER A 636 11.36 21.98 48.95
C SER A 636 12.26 22.66 49.99
N THR A 637 13.05 21.89 50.72
CA THR A 637 14.05 22.40 51.68
C THR A 637 15.31 22.94 51.01
N PHE A 638 15.69 22.41 49.83
CA PHE A 638 16.89 22.88 49.12
C PHE A 638 16.79 24.33 48.67
N SER A 639 15.59 24.78 48.25
CA SER A 639 15.37 26.18 47.83
C SER A 639 15.59 27.24 48.92
N GLN A 640 15.67 26.82 50.19
CA GLN A 640 15.82 27.72 51.36
C GLN A 640 17.28 27.96 51.76
N ILE A 641 18.24 27.27 51.13
CA ILE A 641 19.66 27.35 51.49
C ILE A 641 20.22 28.70 51.02
N GLY A 642 20.67 29.53 51.95
CA GLY A 642 21.34 30.80 51.66
C GLY A 642 22.83 30.79 52.00
N ASN A 643 23.20 30.14 53.11
CA ASN A 643 24.55 30.14 53.68
C ASN A 643 25.24 28.77 53.60
N ILE A 644 26.57 28.75 53.86
CA ILE A 644 27.35 27.51 53.91
C ILE A 644 26.87 26.59 55.06
N GLU A 645 26.52 27.15 56.21
CA GLU A 645 26.02 26.37 57.35
C GLU A 645 24.67 25.71 57.03
N ASP A 646 23.80 26.41 56.31
CA ASP A 646 22.52 25.88 55.84
C ASP A 646 22.73 24.65 54.94
N PHE A 647 23.77 24.63 54.12
CA PHE A 647 24.12 23.47 53.29
C PHE A 647 24.46 22.24 54.14
N TYR A 648 25.32 22.37 55.15
CA TYR A 648 25.65 21.24 56.04
C TYR A 648 24.44 20.80 56.89
N SER A 649 23.57 21.74 57.28
CA SER A 649 22.30 21.43 57.94
C SER A 649 21.34 20.66 57.03
N TRP A 650 21.26 21.02 55.74
CA TRP A 650 20.43 20.34 54.75
C TRP A 650 20.97 18.96 54.40
N THR A 651 22.30 18.82 54.27
CA THR A 651 22.91 17.50 53.97
C THR A 651 22.64 16.49 55.10
N SER A 652 22.74 16.92 56.36
CA SER A 652 22.49 16.06 57.52
C SER A 652 21.00 15.79 57.77
N SER A 653 20.11 16.78 57.60
CA SER A 653 18.68 16.64 57.89
C SER A 653 17.86 16.04 56.75
N THR A 654 18.19 16.39 55.50
CA THR A 654 17.41 16.03 54.33
C THR A 654 18.18 15.04 53.46
N LEU A 655 19.39 15.36 52.98
CA LEU A 655 20.09 14.54 51.98
C LEU A 655 20.46 13.12 52.47
N LEU A 656 21.13 12.99 53.62
CA LEU A 656 21.62 11.68 54.11
C LEU A 656 20.49 10.74 54.52
N PRO A 657 19.49 11.15 55.34
CA PRO A 657 18.34 10.30 55.64
C PRO A 657 17.61 9.95 54.35
N ASN A 658 17.57 10.91 53.42
CA ASN A 658 17.02 10.71 52.10
C ASN A 658 17.96 10.04 51.10
N LEU A 659 19.02 9.34 51.48
CA LEU A 659 19.82 8.55 50.53
C LEU A 659 20.12 7.17 51.09
N TYR A 660 20.24 7.07 52.41
CA TYR A 660 20.67 5.88 53.11
C TYR A 660 19.65 5.43 54.16
N SER A 661 18.35 5.55 53.86
CA SER A 661 17.28 5.15 54.77
C SER A 661 17.44 3.70 55.26
N GLN A 662 16.81 3.35 56.38
CA GLN A 662 16.97 2.05 57.05
C GLN A 662 16.53 0.85 56.17
N TYR A 663 15.78 1.11 55.10
CA TYR A 663 15.52 0.18 54.02
C TYR A 663 16.56 0.39 52.90
N THR A 664 17.19 -0.68 52.41
CA THR A 664 18.18 -0.63 51.33
C THR A 664 17.57 -0.11 50.03
N GLY A 665 17.63 1.19 49.84
CA GLY A 665 17.05 1.92 48.73
C GLY A 665 16.68 3.31 49.22
N PHE A 666 16.84 4.32 48.38
CA PHE A 666 16.13 5.56 48.62
C PHE A 666 14.95 5.73 47.67
N ILE A 667 14.04 6.64 48.00
CA ILE A 667 12.92 7.23 47.25
C ILE A 667 11.59 6.59 47.65
N THR A 668 10.96 7.17 48.69
CA THR A 668 9.53 7.15 49.14
C THR A 668 8.67 5.87 49.06
N ASP A 669 8.90 4.98 48.10
CA ASP A 669 8.17 3.73 47.83
C ASP A 669 8.98 2.45 48.13
N GLY A 670 10.28 2.55 48.45
CA GLY A 670 11.16 1.40 48.75
C GLY A 670 11.63 0.59 47.52
N ASN A 671 11.37 1.08 46.32
CA ASN A 671 11.59 0.36 45.05
C ASN A 671 12.75 0.89 44.19
N CYS A 672 13.44 1.93 44.67
CA CYS A 672 14.47 2.66 43.96
C CYS A 672 15.85 2.38 44.57
N PHE A 673 16.84 2.15 43.70
CA PHE A 673 18.19 1.74 44.06
C PHE A 673 19.19 2.84 43.75
N LEU A 674 19.94 3.26 44.76
CA LEU A 674 21.08 4.16 44.57
C LEU A 674 22.17 3.44 43.75
N LEU A 675 22.59 4.06 42.64
CA LEU A 675 23.64 3.54 41.76
C LEU A 675 24.96 4.26 42.03
N GLY A 676 25.94 3.52 42.57
CA GLY A 676 27.26 4.06 42.94
C GLY A 676 27.22 4.93 44.21
N SER A 677 28.30 5.68 44.44
CA SER A 677 28.43 6.61 45.56
C SER A 677 27.87 8.01 45.19
N PRO A 678 27.09 8.68 46.07
CA PRO A 678 26.77 10.09 45.92
C PRO A 678 28.05 10.93 45.98
N ARG A 679 28.09 11.97 45.14
CA ARG A 679 29.28 12.79 44.93
C ARG A 679 28.97 14.26 45.23
N ILE A 680 29.84 14.92 45.98
CA ILE A 680 29.85 16.37 46.13
C ILE A 680 31.05 16.90 45.37
N ARG A 681 30.82 17.83 44.44
CA ARG A 681 31.84 18.44 43.60
C ARG A 681 31.86 19.95 43.80
N GLN A 682 33.03 20.52 43.99
CA GLN A 682 33.23 21.94 44.23
C GLN A 682 34.12 22.55 43.15
N LEU A 683 33.75 23.75 42.71
CA LEU A 683 34.57 24.63 41.91
C LEU A 683 34.94 25.87 42.72
N ARG A 684 36.22 26.25 42.68
CA ARG A 684 36.76 27.40 43.40
C ARG A 684 37.34 28.45 42.46
N ARG A 685 37.32 29.71 42.91
CA ARG A 685 38.05 30.81 42.28
C ARG A 685 39.52 30.69 42.64
N ALA A 686 40.41 30.98 41.69
CA ALA A 686 41.83 31.02 41.99
C ALA A 686 42.14 32.15 42.99
N GLN A 687 43.09 31.90 43.87
CA GLN A 687 43.61 32.90 44.80
C GLN A 687 44.44 33.97 44.09
N SER A 688 44.99 33.66 42.91
CA SER A 688 45.71 34.62 42.06
C SER A 688 44.78 35.28 41.03
N GLN A 689 44.92 36.60 40.84
CA GLN A 689 44.05 37.40 39.96
C GLN A 689 44.10 37.01 38.46
N TYR A 690 45.06 36.18 38.04
CA TYR A 690 45.31 35.87 36.62
C TYR A 690 44.71 34.53 36.13
N SER A 691 44.23 33.64 37.02
CA SER A 691 43.62 32.36 36.63
C SER A 691 42.09 32.36 36.81
N ILE A 692 41.39 31.86 35.78
CA ILE A 692 39.92 31.85 35.70
C ILE A 692 39.29 30.86 36.71
N GLY A 693 40.06 29.89 37.20
CA GLY A 693 39.63 28.90 38.19
C GLY A 693 40.82 28.26 38.89
N ASP A 694 40.58 27.75 40.10
CA ASP A 694 41.60 27.07 40.89
C ASP A 694 41.77 25.61 40.42
N THR A 695 42.96 25.26 39.97
CA THR A 695 43.34 23.90 39.56
C THR A 695 44.48 23.33 40.41
N GLY A 696 44.76 23.94 41.58
CA GLY A 696 45.80 23.49 42.49
C GLY A 696 45.49 22.16 43.19
N HIS A 697 46.51 21.53 43.73
CA HIS A 697 46.37 20.42 44.67
C HIS A 697 46.70 20.92 46.07
N TYR A 698 45.86 20.59 47.03
CA TYR A 698 45.95 21.10 48.40
C TYR A 698 45.98 19.95 49.42
N LYS A 699 46.40 20.28 50.64
CA LYS A 699 46.11 19.48 51.84
C LYS A 699 44.78 19.93 52.46
N ALA A 700 44.31 19.19 53.46
CA ALA A 700 43.23 19.63 54.34
C ALA A 700 43.41 21.12 54.76
N GLU A 701 42.29 21.84 54.90
CA GLU A 701 42.24 23.29 55.17
C GLU A 701 42.79 24.20 54.05
N TRP A 702 42.86 23.70 52.80
CA TRP A 702 43.34 24.47 51.64
C TRP A 702 44.81 24.93 51.75
N LEU A 703 45.62 24.18 52.51
CA LEU A 703 47.05 24.45 52.66
C LEU A 703 47.82 24.02 51.40
N PRO A 704 48.84 24.79 50.97
CA PRO A 704 49.64 24.45 49.80
C PRO A 704 50.45 23.17 50.01
N LEU A 705 50.61 22.38 48.95
CA LEU A 705 51.31 21.09 49.00
C LEU A 705 52.83 21.28 49.15
N GLY A 706 53.44 20.58 50.12
CA GLY A 706 54.90 20.42 50.19
C GLY A 706 55.42 19.46 49.12
N ARG A 707 56.70 19.58 48.72
CA ARG A 707 57.31 18.82 47.60
C ARG A 707 57.22 17.29 47.71
N ASN A 708 57.01 16.74 48.91
CA ASN A 708 57.00 15.30 49.19
C ASN A 708 55.65 14.78 49.71
N ASP A 709 54.63 15.64 49.80
CA ASP A 709 53.33 15.26 50.35
C ASP A 709 52.37 14.80 49.25
N THR A 710 51.58 13.77 49.52
CA THR A 710 50.45 13.41 48.65
C THR A 710 49.22 14.21 49.05
N PRO A 711 48.47 14.80 48.09
CA PRO A 711 47.22 15.48 48.41
C PRO A 711 46.19 14.48 48.93
N ASP A 712 45.41 14.90 49.92
CA ASP A 712 44.20 14.18 50.32
C ASP A 712 43.24 14.09 49.14
N LYS A 713 42.47 13.00 49.05
CA LYS A 713 41.66 12.69 47.85
C LYS A 713 40.66 13.81 47.55
N GLU A 714 40.07 14.41 48.57
CA GLU A 714 39.00 15.42 48.44
C GLU A 714 39.54 16.84 48.19
N TRP A 715 40.85 17.09 48.39
CA TRP A 715 41.55 18.36 48.10
C TRP A 715 42.40 18.27 46.83
N LYS A 716 42.34 17.13 46.12
CA LYS A 716 42.93 16.97 44.80
C LYS A 716 41.97 17.50 43.74
N TYR A 717 42.43 18.46 42.93
CA TYR A 717 41.71 18.83 41.71
C TYR A 717 41.70 17.68 40.70
N TYR A 718 40.52 17.30 40.22
CA TYR A 718 40.37 16.34 39.14
C TYR A 718 39.99 17.04 37.84
N THR A 719 40.67 16.66 36.76
CA THR A 719 40.37 17.18 35.43
C THR A 719 39.07 16.59 34.90
N GLU A 720 38.44 17.32 33.96
CA GLU A 720 37.18 16.91 33.32
C GLU A 720 37.27 15.51 32.70
N LYS A 721 38.42 15.16 32.09
CA LYS A 721 38.64 13.83 31.49
C LYS A 721 38.74 12.72 32.52
N GLU A 722 39.31 12.99 33.70
CA GLU A 722 39.45 12.01 34.78
C GLU A 722 38.12 11.72 35.48
N LEU A 723 37.28 12.74 35.66
CA LEU A 723 35.93 12.58 36.22
C LEU A 723 34.89 12.13 35.19
N VAL A 724 35.25 12.14 33.90
CA VAL A 724 34.29 12.05 32.78
C VAL A 724 33.14 13.05 33.01
N GLY A 725 33.52 14.24 33.51
CA GLY A 725 32.59 15.31 33.81
C GLY A 725 32.17 16.00 32.52
N TYR A 726 30.93 16.48 32.49
CA TYR A 726 30.43 17.30 31.39
C TYR A 726 30.17 18.71 31.90
N PRO A 727 30.29 19.73 31.05
CA PRO A 727 29.98 21.09 31.45
C PRO A 727 28.49 21.21 31.79
N ILE A 728 28.20 21.83 32.93
CA ILE A 728 26.84 22.03 33.44
C ILE A 728 26.46 23.50 33.27
N TRP A 729 25.27 23.75 32.73
CA TRP A 729 24.69 25.08 32.65
C TRP A 729 23.92 25.34 33.94
N GLY A 730 24.36 26.32 34.73
CA GLY A 730 23.63 26.78 35.91
C GLY A 730 22.98 28.16 35.70
N GLN A 731 22.44 28.80 36.73
CA GLN A 731 21.69 30.06 36.58
C GLN A 731 22.59 31.26 36.27
N LEU A 732 23.82 31.27 36.79
CA LEU A 732 24.79 32.34 36.58
C LEU A 732 25.73 32.09 35.39
N GLY A 733 25.94 30.84 34.96
CA GLY A 733 26.77 30.56 33.79
C GLY A 733 27.16 29.10 33.59
N TRP A 734 28.15 28.89 32.71
CA TRP A 734 28.73 27.57 32.43
C TRP A 734 29.81 27.19 33.43
N TYR A 735 29.75 25.95 33.89
CA TYR A 735 30.74 25.35 34.78
C TYR A 735 31.38 24.14 34.11
N SER A 736 32.71 24.01 34.20
CA SER A 736 33.42 22.84 33.68
C SER A 736 33.08 21.58 34.47
N GLY A 737 33.24 20.41 33.84
CA GLY A 737 33.00 19.12 34.47
C GLY A 737 34.09 18.66 35.46
N GLY A 738 35.17 19.44 35.60
CA GLY A 738 36.23 19.20 36.60
C GLY A 738 35.86 19.70 38.00
N GLY A 739 36.80 19.58 38.93
CA GLY A 739 36.68 20.15 40.28
C GLY A 739 37.31 19.32 41.38
N PHE A 740 37.15 19.81 42.61
CA PHE A 740 37.44 19.07 43.84
C PHE A 740 36.24 18.17 44.16
N VAL A 741 36.48 16.92 44.54
CA VAL A 741 35.43 15.91 44.63
C VAL A 741 35.52 15.16 45.95
N ALA A 742 34.40 15.08 46.67
CA ALA A 742 34.21 14.21 47.81
C ALA A 742 33.13 13.16 47.49
N GLU A 743 33.49 11.87 47.59
CA GLU A 743 32.54 10.76 47.43
C GLU A 743 32.06 10.29 48.81
N LEU A 744 30.74 10.29 49.03
CA LEU A 744 30.14 9.98 50.34
C LEU A 744 30.14 8.45 50.65
N GLY A 745 30.31 7.62 49.62
CA GLY A 745 30.26 6.16 49.73
C GLY A 745 28.84 5.61 49.85
N ASN A 746 28.70 4.34 50.23
CA ASN A 746 27.39 3.64 50.22
C ASN A 746 26.74 3.50 51.60
N ASN A 747 27.45 3.90 52.66
CA ASN A 747 27.01 3.73 54.04
C ASN A 747 26.75 5.09 54.69
N ILE A 748 25.64 5.21 55.43
CA ILE A 748 25.29 6.45 56.14
C ILE A 748 26.37 6.89 57.13
N ILE A 749 26.98 5.94 57.85
CA ILE A 749 28.01 6.22 58.87
C ILE A 749 29.23 6.84 58.19
N ASN A 750 29.71 6.24 57.08
CA ASN A 750 30.85 6.75 56.33
C ASN A 750 30.55 8.14 55.72
N ALA A 751 29.36 8.30 55.13
CA ALA A 751 28.94 9.57 54.56
C ALA A 751 28.87 10.68 55.63
N SER A 752 28.32 10.37 56.80
CA SER A 752 28.24 11.31 57.93
C SER A 752 29.62 11.69 58.49
N SER A 753 30.56 10.74 58.58
CA SER A 753 31.92 11.03 59.01
C SER A 753 32.69 11.89 58.00
N ILE A 754 32.51 11.64 56.70
CA ILE A 754 33.12 12.43 55.63
C ILE A 754 32.56 13.85 55.67
N LEU A 755 31.24 14.03 55.78
CA LEU A 755 30.63 15.36 55.86
C LEU A 755 31.06 16.14 57.09
N MET A 756 31.10 15.50 58.27
CA MET A 756 31.58 16.13 59.50
C MET A 756 33.04 16.55 59.37
N TRP A 757 33.86 15.73 58.71
CA TRP A 757 35.26 16.04 58.46
C TRP A 757 35.45 17.18 57.44
N LEU A 758 34.68 17.21 56.35
CA LEU A 758 34.68 18.32 55.39
C LEU A 758 34.24 19.65 56.04
N GLN A 759 33.27 19.59 56.95
CA GLN A 759 32.79 20.76 57.70
C GLN A 759 33.86 21.27 58.67
N THR A 760 34.49 20.37 59.43
CA THR A 760 35.54 20.70 60.41
C THR A 760 36.73 21.38 59.74
N ASN A 761 37.12 20.89 58.55
CA ASN A 761 38.27 21.39 57.80
C ASN A 761 37.92 22.51 56.79
N GLN A 762 36.72 23.11 56.89
CA GLN A 762 36.27 24.23 56.04
C GLN A 762 36.46 23.99 54.53
N TRP A 763 36.03 22.81 54.04
CA TRP A 763 36.12 22.50 52.61
C TRP A 763 35.32 23.52 51.77
N LEU A 764 34.16 23.96 52.25
CA LEU A 764 33.45 25.09 51.66
C LEU A 764 33.85 26.41 52.34
N ASP A 765 34.37 27.34 51.55
CA ASP A 765 34.82 28.65 51.99
C ASP A 765 34.32 29.78 51.07
N THR A 766 34.75 31.02 51.33
CA THR A 766 34.39 32.22 50.54
C THR A 766 34.90 32.18 49.09
N TYR A 767 35.89 31.33 48.77
CA TYR A 767 36.42 31.17 47.42
C TYR A 767 35.65 30.13 46.60
N THR A 768 34.73 29.41 47.23
CA THR A 768 33.78 28.53 46.55
C THR A 768 32.99 29.32 45.53
N LYS A 769 32.93 28.81 44.30
CA LYS A 769 32.16 29.40 43.20
C LYS A 769 30.86 28.65 42.96
N ALA A 770 30.93 27.33 42.96
CA ALA A 770 29.77 26.47 42.79
C ALA A 770 30.00 25.12 43.47
N VAL A 771 28.91 24.54 43.97
CA VAL A 771 28.86 23.20 44.57
C VAL A 771 27.78 22.40 43.87
N PHE A 772 28.12 21.17 43.52
CA PHE A 772 27.24 20.21 42.85
C PHE A 772 27.09 18.98 43.72
N VAL A 773 25.86 18.59 44.06
CA VAL A 773 25.57 17.30 44.69
C VAL A 773 24.93 16.41 43.65
N GLU A 774 25.60 15.32 43.31
CA GLU A 774 25.29 14.47 42.16
C GLU A 774 25.10 13.02 42.63
N PHE A 775 23.98 12.41 42.25
CA PHE A 775 23.73 11.00 42.49
C PHE A 775 22.77 10.42 41.46
N ASN A 776 22.86 9.09 41.27
CA ASN A 776 22.05 8.36 40.31
C ASN A 776 21.16 7.37 41.05
N VAL A 777 19.89 7.30 40.67
CA VAL A 777 18.94 6.34 41.23
C VAL A 777 18.27 5.55 40.12
N TYR A 778 18.00 4.28 40.34
CA TYR A 778 17.36 3.39 39.39
C TYR A 778 16.13 2.73 39.99
N ASN A 779 14.98 2.90 39.35
CA ASN A 779 13.75 2.22 39.71
C ASN A 779 13.58 0.94 38.87
N ALA A 780 13.70 -0.22 39.52
CA ALA A 780 13.64 -1.51 38.85
C ALA A 780 12.24 -1.87 38.33
N ASN A 781 11.18 -1.38 38.97
CA ASN A 781 9.79 -1.73 38.61
C ASN A 781 9.38 -1.11 37.27
N VAL A 782 9.87 0.09 36.98
CA VAL A 782 9.54 0.85 35.76
C VAL A 782 10.72 0.96 34.80
N ASN A 783 11.90 0.44 35.16
CA ASN A 783 13.16 0.52 34.41
C ASN A 783 13.52 1.98 34.04
N LEU A 784 13.47 2.87 35.02
CA LEU A 784 13.82 4.28 34.88
C LEU A 784 15.04 4.63 35.71
N PHE A 785 15.94 5.41 35.12
CA PHE A 785 17.09 6.01 35.79
C PHE A 785 16.75 7.47 36.09
N CYS A 786 17.13 7.94 37.27
CA CYS A 786 17.00 9.30 37.75
C CYS A 786 18.40 9.83 38.05
N LEU A 787 18.82 10.81 37.28
CA LEU A 787 20.05 11.57 37.49
C LEU A 787 19.67 12.84 38.24
N ALA A 788 20.11 12.95 39.48
CA ALA A 788 19.84 14.12 40.30
C ALA A 788 21.12 14.96 40.43
N THR A 789 21.04 16.23 40.06
CA THR A 789 22.12 17.20 40.23
C THR A 789 21.57 18.45 40.92
N PHE A 790 21.99 18.67 42.16
CA PHE A 790 21.68 19.86 42.93
C PHE A 790 22.84 20.84 42.78
N ILE A 791 22.53 22.05 42.34
CA ILE A 791 23.51 23.08 42.01
C ILE A 791 23.34 24.22 43.00
N MET A 792 24.43 24.63 43.63
CA MET A 792 24.51 25.86 44.43
C MET A 792 25.57 26.75 43.84
N GLU A 793 25.21 27.98 43.50
CA GLU A 793 26.11 28.96 42.90
C GLU A 793 26.29 30.14 43.84
N THR A 794 27.53 30.55 44.10
CA THR A 794 27.75 31.75 44.90
C THR A 794 27.47 33.00 44.08
N SER A 795 26.57 33.85 44.56
CA SER A 795 26.36 35.20 44.05
C SER A 795 27.56 36.11 44.36
N ALA A 796 27.62 37.29 43.75
CA ALA A 796 28.65 38.29 44.02
C ALA A 796 28.65 38.78 45.49
N ILE A 797 27.51 38.63 46.18
CA ILE A 797 27.30 39.03 47.59
C ILE A 797 27.72 37.91 48.57
N GLY A 798 28.02 36.70 48.07
CA GLY A 798 28.45 35.56 48.90
C GLY A 798 27.34 34.58 49.29
N ASN A 799 26.07 34.87 49.00
CA ASN A 799 24.95 33.93 49.22
C ASN A 799 24.89 32.88 48.10
N PHE A 800 24.36 31.70 48.42
CA PHE A 800 24.09 30.67 47.43
C PHE A 800 22.76 30.88 46.70
N LEU A 801 22.78 30.69 45.39
CA LEU A 801 21.61 30.51 44.54
C LEU A 801 21.48 29.03 44.23
N THR A 802 20.32 28.47 44.55
CA THR A 802 20.05 27.04 44.40
C THR A 802 19.29 26.74 43.11
N SER A 803 19.72 25.74 42.36
CA SER A 803 18.94 25.17 41.26
C SER A 803 19.04 23.64 41.25
N VAL A 804 18.00 22.97 40.76
CA VAL A 804 17.91 21.51 40.75
C VAL A 804 17.69 21.06 39.31
N ASP A 805 18.54 20.15 38.84
CA ASP A 805 18.35 19.45 37.56
C ASP A 805 18.07 17.96 37.84
N LEU A 806 16.86 17.51 37.47
CA LEU A 806 16.42 16.13 37.59
C LEU A 806 16.16 15.56 36.20
N GLN A 807 17.00 14.62 35.78
CA GLN A 807 16.86 13.95 34.48
C GLN A 807 16.45 12.50 34.68
N ILE A 808 15.17 12.21 34.45
CA ILE A 808 14.62 10.85 34.54
C ILE A 808 14.43 10.26 33.15
N ARG A 809 15.06 9.11 32.88
CA ARG A 809 15.14 8.52 31.54
C ARG A 809 15.11 7.00 31.56
N LYS A 810 14.65 6.41 30.46
CA LYS A 810 14.64 4.97 30.26
C LYS A 810 15.86 4.59 29.44
N LEU A 811 16.93 4.12 30.07
CA LEU A 811 18.06 3.59 29.30
C LEU A 811 17.68 2.23 28.69
N SER A 812 17.56 2.17 27.37
CA SER A 812 17.31 0.93 26.63
C SER A 812 18.61 0.13 26.48
N TRP A 813 18.92 -0.74 27.43
CA TRP A 813 20.19 -1.49 27.48
C TRP A 813 20.11 -2.93 26.95
N SER A 814 18.93 -3.39 26.55
CA SER A 814 18.72 -4.78 26.10
C SER A 814 18.95 -4.92 24.59
N THR A 815 20.11 -5.47 24.23
CA THR A 815 20.43 -6.05 22.92
C THR A 815 19.78 -7.41 22.67
N THR A 816 19.04 -7.95 23.65
CA THR A 816 18.44 -9.29 23.60
C THR A 816 17.07 -9.34 22.92
N ASP A 817 16.39 -8.20 22.75
CA ASP A 817 15.11 -8.12 22.05
C ASP A 817 15.27 -7.59 20.62
N ILE A 818 16.02 -8.34 19.78
CA ILE A 818 16.11 -8.14 18.31
C ILE A 818 14.71 -8.13 17.64
N PHE A 819 13.68 -8.60 18.36
CA PHE A 819 12.29 -8.64 17.92
C PHE A 819 11.33 -7.76 18.76
N SER A 820 11.86 -6.81 19.55
CA SER A 820 11.00 -5.78 20.15
C SER A 820 10.26 -5.00 19.06
N SER A 821 9.02 -4.59 19.35
CA SER A 821 8.21 -3.74 18.47
C SER A 821 8.97 -2.50 17.97
N GLN A 822 9.82 -1.96 18.83
CA GLN A 822 10.66 -0.80 18.58
C GLN A 822 11.71 -1.08 17.50
N PHE A 823 12.41 -2.21 17.55
CA PHE A 823 13.39 -2.56 16.53
C PHE A 823 12.75 -2.79 15.16
N ILE A 824 11.60 -3.46 15.11
CA ILE A 824 10.84 -3.68 13.87
C ILE A 824 10.34 -2.34 13.29
N SER A 825 9.77 -1.47 14.14
CA SER A 825 9.34 -0.12 13.74
C SER A 825 10.50 0.71 13.20
N TYR A 826 11.69 0.58 13.80
CA TYR A 826 12.91 1.25 13.33
C TYR A 826 13.39 0.75 11.97
N ILE A 827 13.35 -0.57 11.73
CA ILE A 827 13.67 -1.16 10.41
C ILE A 827 12.68 -0.63 9.34
N ILE A 828 11.38 -0.60 9.64
CA ILE A 828 10.37 -0.07 8.73
C ILE A 828 10.60 1.43 8.47
N PHE A 829 10.90 2.20 9.52
CA PHE A 829 11.28 3.61 9.42
C PHE A 829 12.47 3.81 8.47
N LEU A 830 13.54 3.02 8.60
CA LEU A 830 14.70 3.07 7.72
C LEU A 830 14.36 2.73 6.26
N ILE A 831 13.52 1.72 6.01
CA ILE A 831 13.08 1.36 4.66
C ILE A 831 12.33 2.53 4.00
N ILE A 832 11.46 3.20 4.77
CA ILE A 832 10.69 4.35 4.26
C ILE A 832 11.61 5.56 4.01
N VAL A 833 12.57 5.82 4.90
CA VAL A 833 13.58 6.88 4.70
C VAL A 833 14.39 6.61 3.43
N LEU A 834 14.83 5.37 3.21
CA LEU A 834 15.55 4.98 1.99
C LEU A 834 14.69 5.17 0.74
N TYR A 835 13.41 4.78 0.78
CA TYR A 835 12.46 5.02 -0.31
C TYR A 835 12.34 6.52 -0.63
N ASN A 836 12.21 7.37 0.40
CA ASN A 836 12.10 8.83 0.24
C ASN A 836 13.39 9.45 -0.31
N ILE A 837 14.57 8.97 0.11
CA ILE A 837 15.87 9.40 -0.45
C ILE A 837 15.93 9.10 -1.95
N ILE A 838 15.53 7.89 -2.36
CA ILE A 838 15.53 7.49 -3.78
C ILE A 838 14.54 8.35 -4.58
N GLN A 839 13.31 8.52 -4.11
CA GLN A 839 12.30 9.32 -4.81
C GLN A 839 12.72 10.79 -4.97
N GLN A 840 13.19 11.42 -3.90
CA GLN A 840 13.63 12.81 -3.96
C GLN A 840 14.93 12.97 -4.76
N GLY A 841 15.85 12.01 -4.68
CA GLY A 841 17.05 11.99 -5.54
C GLY A 841 16.72 11.94 -7.03
N LEU A 842 15.72 11.15 -7.43
CA LEU A 842 15.23 11.12 -8.81
C LEU A 842 14.57 12.46 -9.23
N LEU A 843 13.89 13.15 -8.31
CA LEU A 843 13.30 14.47 -8.55
C LEU A 843 14.36 15.57 -8.68
N ILE A 844 15.37 15.56 -7.82
CA ILE A 844 16.53 16.46 -7.88
C ILE A 844 17.25 16.30 -9.23
N LYS A 845 17.44 15.06 -9.71
CA LYS A 845 18.06 14.81 -11.02
C LYS A 845 17.27 15.43 -12.19
N LYS A 846 15.93 15.47 -12.09
CA LYS A 846 15.05 16.05 -13.13
C LYS A 846 14.97 17.57 -13.07
N GLN A 847 14.81 18.14 -11.87
CA GLN A 847 14.51 19.56 -11.67
C GLN A 847 15.76 20.43 -11.39
N LYS A 848 16.90 19.82 -11.06
CA LYS A 848 18.18 20.50 -10.73
C LYS A 848 17.95 21.62 -9.70
N TRP A 849 18.46 22.82 -9.95
CA TRP A 849 18.36 23.99 -9.06
C TRP A 849 16.93 24.46 -8.80
N SER A 850 16.00 24.24 -9.74
CA SER A 850 14.59 24.58 -9.53
C SER A 850 13.94 23.72 -8.44
N TYR A 851 14.58 22.62 -8.02
CA TYR A 851 14.10 21.83 -6.90
C TYR A 851 14.18 22.60 -5.58
N LEU A 852 15.29 23.32 -5.35
CA LEU A 852 15.56 24.00 -4.07
C LEU A 852 14.72 25.27 -3.86
N THR A 853 14.19 25.85 -4.93
CA THR A 853 13.33 27.04 -4.84
C THR A 853 11.89 26.72 -4.45
N ASN A 854 11.47 25.45 -4.52
CA ASN A 854 10.12 25.03 -4.18
C ASN A 854 9.98 24.65 -2.69
N ILE A 855 9.16 25.40 -1.95
CA ILE A 855 8.91 25.21 -0.50
C ILE A 855 8.49 23.77 -0.17
N LYS A 856 7.69 23.11 -1.02
CA LYS A 856 7.26 21.72 -0.78
C LYS A 856 8.42 20.74 -0.81
N ASN A 857 9.31 20.91 -1.78
CA ASN A 857 10.50 20.08 -1.96
C ASN A 857 11.52 20.32 -0.83
N LEU A 858 11.62 21.56 -0.34
CA LEU A 858 12.45 21.93 0.80
C LEU A 858 11.96 21.26 2.09
N LEU A 859 10.64 21.22 2.30
CA LEU A 859 10.04 20.54 3.44
C LEU A 859 10.35 19.03 3.40
N ASP A 860 10.20 18.38 2.23
CA ASP A 860 10.58 16.97 2.06
C ASP A 860 12.08 16.70 2.32
N LEU A 861 12.95 17.60 1.87
CA LEU A 861 14.40 17.52 2.11
C LEU A 861 14.73 17.66 3.61
N SER A 862 14.05 18.57 4.31
CA SER A 862 14.25 18.78 5.75
C SER A 862 13.89 17.54 6.57
N ILE A 863 12.76 16.88 6.23
CA ILE A 863 12.31 15.64 6.86
C ILE A 863 13.37 14.54 6.67
N ILE A 864 13.92 14.40 5.46
CA ILE A 864 14.97 13.41 5.17
C ILE A 864 16.24 13.72 5.99
N MET A 865 16.68 14.97 6.01
CA MET A 865 17.90 15.36 6.72
C MET A 865 17.80 15.07 8.23
N ILE A 866 16.68 15.44 8.85
CA ILE A 866 16.42 15.20 10.27
C ILE A 866 16.28 13.70 10.55
N SER A 867 15.67 12.93 9.64
CA SER A 867 15.57 11.47 9.80
C SER A 867 16.93 10.76 9.79
N ILE A 868 17.87 11.20 8.94
CA ILE A 868 19.25 10.70 8.91
C ILE A 868 19.99 11.11 10.19
N CYS A 869 19.82 12.35 10.64
CA CYS A 869 20.39 12.84 11.89
C CYS A 869 19.89 12.01 13.09
N ASN A 870 18.58 11.73 13.16
CA ASN A 870 17.98 10.89 14.21
C ASN A 870 18.54 9.47 14.21
N THR A 871 18.76 8.89 13.03
CA THR A 871 19.38 7.57 12.88
C THR A 871 20.81 7.56 13.44
N GLY A 872 21.59 8.59 13.13
CA GLY A 872 22.94 8.76 13.67
C GLY A 872 22.97 8.97 15.19
N LEU A 873 22.05 9.78 15.72
CA LEU A 873 21.90 10.01 17.16
C LEU A 873 21.53 8.74 17.91
N TYR A 874 20.61 7.93 17.37
CA TYR A 874 20.22 6.65 17.95
C TYR A 874 21.40 5.69 18.07
N ILE A 875 22.21 5.55 17.00
CA ILE A 875 23.41 4.69 17.02
C ILE A 875 24.43 5.21 18.04
N LYS A 876 24.69 6.53 18.06
CA LYS A 876 25.60 7.13 19.04
C LYS A 876 25.11 6.89 20.48
N LEU A 877 23.81 7.05 20.73
CA LEU A 877 23.21 6.84 22.05
C LEU A 877 23.35 5.38 22.51
N ALA A 878 23.12 4.41 21.60
CA ALA A 878 23.31 3.00 21.91
C ALA A 878 24.76 2.68 22.32
N LEU A 879 25.74 3.24 21.62
CA LEU A 879 27.16 3.07 21.95
C LEU A 879 27.54 3.72 23.29
N LEU A 880 27.03 4.93 23.56
CA LEU A 880 27.28 5.63 24.83
C LEU A 880 26.65 4.89 26.01
N CYS A 881 25.41 4.44 25.86
CA CYS A 881 24.71 3.64 26.87
C CYS A 881 25.48 2.36 27.21
N GLN A 882 25.92 1.61 26.20
CA GLN A 882 26.71 0.40 26.40
C GLN A 882 28.04 0.69 27.11
N ARG A 883 28.71 1.79 26.75
CA ARG A 883 29.96 2.22 27.39
C ARG A 883 29.77 2.53 28.87
N ASP A 884 28.75 3.33 29.21
CA ASP A 884 28.55 3.80 30.58
C ASP A 884 28.07 2.67 31.50
N ILE A 885 27.24 1.75 30.99
CA ILE A 885 26.84 0.54 31.72
C ILE A 885 28.03 -0.38 31.96
N ASN A 886 28.89 -0.58 30.95
CA ASN A 886 30.09 -1.40 31.12
C ASN A 886 31.03 -0.84 32.20
N ARG A 887 31.15 0.49 32.31
CA ARG A 887 31.93 1.14 33.39
C ARG A 887 31.32 0.88 34.76
N TYR A 888 30.01 0.99 34.89
CA TYR A 888 29.31 0.68 36.13
C TYR A 888 29.44 -0.82 36.52
N GLN A 889 29.46 -1.72 35.53
CA GLN A 889 29.66 -3.15 35.79
C GLN A 889 31.08 -3.47 36.27
N GLN A 890 32.10 -2.72 35.82
CA GLN A 890 33.49 -2.89 36.24
C GLN A 890 33.72 -2.41 37.68
N ASP A 891 33.12 -1.28 38.06
CA ASP A 891 33.23 -0.71 39.40
C ASP A 891 31.87 -0.19 39.89
N ARG A 892 31.26 -0.92 40.84
CA ARG A 892 29.92 -0.62 41.37
C ARG A 892 29.93 0.37 42.54
N THR A 893 31.09 0.61 43.15
CA THR A 893 31.18 1.46 44.36
C THR A 893 31.50 2.90 44.02
N ARG A 894 32.16 3.14 42.88
CA ARG A 894 32.48 4.49 42.39
C ARG A 894 31.28 5.17 41.72
N PHE A 895 31.22 6.50 41.78
CA PHE A 895 30.28 7.29 41.01
C PHE A 895 30.55 7.19 39.49
N VAL A 896 29.53 6.86 38.72
CA VAL A 896 29.58 6.86 37.24
C VAL A 896 28.60 7.93 36.73
N SER A 897 29.08 8.88 35.93
CA SER A 897 28.21 9.90 35.34
C SER A 897 27.44 9.35 34.14
N PHE A 898 26.09 9.38 34.18
CA PHE A 898 25.22 9.15 33.01
C PHE A 898 24.69 10.46 32.39
N TYR A 899 25.30 11.59 32.74
CA TYR A 899 24.82 12.90 32.29
C TYR A 899 24.94 13.08 30.77
N GLU A 900 26.04 12.59 30.17
CA GLU A 900 26.22 12.62 28.70
C GLU A 900 25.12 11.84 27.97
N THR A 901 24.80 10.65 28.47
CA THR A 901 23.79 9.77 27.90
C THR A 901 22.41 10.38 28.00
N ALA A 902 22.06 10.99 29.14
CA ALA A 902 20.77 11.65 29.34
C ALA A 902 20.59 12.92 28.50
N ILE A 903 21.65 13.73 28.30
CA ILE A 903 21.62 14.85 27.35
C ILE A 903 21.44 14.32 25.92
N GLY A 904 22.22 13.30 25.53
CA GLY A 904 22.13 12.68 24.21
C GLY A 904 20.72 12.17 23.90
N GLU A 905 20.09 11.53 24.89
CA GLU A 905 18.69 11.07 24.80
C GLU A 905 17.71 12.23 24.71
N SER A 906 17.93 13.31 25.45
CA SER A 906 17.08 14.52 25.39
C SER A 906 17.15 15.18 24.01
N ILE A 907 18.35 15.32 23.44
CA ILE A 907 18.54 15.83 22.07
C ILE A 907 17.84 14.94 21.05
N HIS A 908 17.98 13.61 21.19
CA HIS A 908 17.29 12.66 20.33
C HIS A 908 15.76 12.80 20.42
N GLY A 909 15.22 12.90 21.64
CA GLY A 909 13.79 13.10 21.88
C GLY A 909 13.25 14.39 21.25
N TYR A 910 13.96 15.51 21.42
CA TYR A 910 13.57 16.78 20.78
C TYR A 910 13.61 16.70 19.25
N SER A 911 14.62 16.03 18.71
CA SER A 911 14.77 15.85 17.26
C SER A 911 13.69 14.93 16.66
N ILE A 912 13.28 13.88 17.38
CA ILE A 912 12.11 13.05 16.98
C ILE A 912 10.82 13.86 17.05
N ALA A 913 10.60 14.62 18.13
CA ALA A 913 9.41 15.46 18.27
C ALA A 913 9.31 16.51 17.14
N PHE A 914 10.44 17.12 16.77
CA PHE A 914 10.51 18.03 15.64
C PHE A 914 10.22 17.34 14.30
N LEU A 915 10.71 16.12 14.10
CA LEU A 915 10.38 15.31 12.92
C LEU A 915 8.88 15.04 12.83
N VAL A 916 8.22 14.68 13.94
CA VAL A 916 6.76 14.48 13.99
C VAL A 916 6.01 15.78 13.64
N SER A 917 6.48 16.92 14.13
CA SER A 917 5.93 18.24 13.78
C SER A 917 6.01 18.54 12.28
N LEU A 918 7.16 18.32 11.64
CA LEU A 918 7.29 18.50 10.17
C LEU A 918 6.43 17.50 9.37
N MET A 919 6.33 16.27 9.85
CA MET A 919 5.51 15.23 9.24
C MET A 919 4.01 15.52 9.31
N THR A 920 3.55 16.12 10.42
CA THR A 920 2.16 16.60 10.55
C THR A 920 1.92 17.85 9.69
N ALA A 921 2.89 18.77 9.59
CA ALA A 921 2.81 19.88 8.63
C ALA A 921 2.72 19.40 7.18
N LYS A 922 3.42 18.32 6.80
CA LYS A 922 3.29 17.69 5.48
C LYS A 922 1.89 17.14 5.22
N LEU A 923 1.22 16.59 6.25
CA LEU A 923 -0.16 16.10 6.14
C LEU A 923 -1.13 17.21 5.72
N TRP A 924 -0.88 18.46 6.15
CA TRP A 924 -1.66 19.63 5.72
C TRP A 924 -1.60 19.87 4.20
N SER A 925 -0.47 19.56 3.55
CA SER A 925 -0.39 19.59 2.08
C SER A 925 -1.25 18.50 1.43
N LEU A 926 -1.50 17.37 2.08
CA LEU A 926 -2.35 16.29 1.55
C LEU A 926 -3.85 16.60 1.73
N LEU A 927 -4.21 17.33 2.77
CA LEU A 927 -5.57 17.86 2.99
C LEU A 927 -6.01 18.84 1.88
N SER A 928 -5.07 19.42 1.13
CA SER A 928 -5.36 20.26 -0.04
C SER A 928 -6.05 19.52 -1.20
N LEU A 929 -6.25 18.20 -1.10
CA LEU A 929 -7.12 17.45 -2.02
C LEU A 929 -8.60 17.86 -1.90
N ASN A 930 -9.04 18.37 -0.75
CA ASN A 930 -10.38 18.91 -0.61
C ASN A 930 -10.42 20.33 -1.21
N PRO A 931 -11.33 20.64 -2.16
CA PRO A 931 -11.42 21.96 -2.77
C PRO A 931 -11.60 23.10 -1.76
N ASN A 932 -12.32 22.87 -0.66
CA ASN A 932 -12.53 23.89 0.37
C ASN A 932 -11.25 24.17 1.18
N LEU A 933 -10.47 23.13 1.50
CA LEU A 933 -9.20 23.27 2.22
C LEU A 933 -8.11 23.82 1.30
N HIS A 934 -8.15 23.48 0.01
CA HIS A 934 -7.27 24.07 -0.99
C HIS A 934 -7.46 25.58 -1.10
N LEU A 935 -8.71 26.08 -1.08
CA LEU A 935 -8.98 27.52 -1.07
C LEU A 935 -8.27 28.22 0.09
N ILE A 936 -8.41 27.68 1.32
CA ILE A 936 -7.77 28.23 2.53
C ILE A 936 -6.24 28.23 2.41
N MET A 937 -5.66 27.16 1.86
CA MET A 937 -4.21 27.05 1.66
C MET A 937 -3.69 28.07 0.64
N VAL A 938 -4.41 28.27 -0.47
CA VAL A 938 -4.03 29.25 -1.50
C VAL A 938 -4.15 30.68 -0.95
N THR A 939 -5.20 30.97 -0.17
CA THR A 939 -5.37 32.28 0.46
C THR A 939 -4.26 32.58 1.45
N LEU A 940 -3.90 31.62 2.32
CA LEU A 940 -2.78 31.78 3.26
C LEU A 940 -1.45 31.98 2.53
N ARG A 941 -1.22 31.26 1.43
CA ARG A 941 0.01 31.40 0.64
C ARG A 941 0.12 32.76 -0.03
N LYS A 942 -0.96 33.26 -0.63
CA LYS A 942 -0.98 34.58 -1.28
C LYS A 942 -0.93 35.72 -0.27
N ALA A 943 -1.55 35.54 0.88
CA ALA A 943 -1.49 36.50 1.98
C ALA A 943 -0.14 36.51 2.69
N TRP A 944 0.72 35.50 2.50
CA TRP A 944 1.98 35.35 3.23
C TRP A 944 2.90 36.57 3.08
N ASP A 945 2.95 37.16 1.89
CA ASP A 945 3.77 38.35 1.63
C ASP A 945 3.27 39.56 2.45
N GLU A 946 1.94 39.75 2.55
CA GLU A 946 1.33 40.79 3.40
C GLU A 946 1.53 40.49 4.89
N ILE A 947 1.35 39.23 5.29
CA ILE A 947 1.51 38.75 6.69
C ILE A 947 2.93 38.99 7.21
N ILE A 948 3.97 38.80 6.38
CA ILE A 948 5.37 39.01 6.79
C ILE A 948 5.57 40.46 7.28
N TYR A 949 5.06 41.46 6.57
CA TYR A 949 5.21 42.86 6.98
C TYR A 949 4.54 43.14 8.34
N PHE A 950 3.36 42.54 8.59
CA PHE A 950 2.68 42.67 9.87
C PHE A 950 3.40 41.93 11.00
N LEU A 951 3.97 40.75 10.74
CA LEU A 951 4.74 40.00 11.72
C LEU A 951 5.99 40.79 12.15
N ILE A 952 6.66 41.44 11.20
CA ILE A 952 7.79 42.33 11.48
C ILE A 952 7.36 43.48 12.40
N ALA A 953 6.22 44.12 12.14
CA ALA A 953 5.69 45.17 13.00
C ALA A 953 5.38 44.67 14.43
N ILE A 954 4.77 43.49 14.57
CA ILE A 954 4.50 42.86 15.88
C ILE A 954 5.81 42.62 16.65
N ILE A 955 6.84 42.08 15.97
CA ILE A 955 8.14 41.81 16.60
C ILE A 955 8.79 43.11 17.07
N ILE A 956 8.75 44.18 16.27
CA ILE A 956 9.31 45.49 16.65
C ILE A 956 8.64 46.01 17.93
N ILE A 957 7.31 45.92 18.02
CA ILE A 957 6.57 46.36 19.21
C ILE A 957 6.90 45.48 20.42
N ILE A 958 6.91 44.15 20.28
CA ILE A 958 7.27 43.24 21.39
C ILE A 958 8.67 43.55 21.89
N VAL A 959 9.65 43.72 21.00
CA VAL A 959 11.03 44.06 21.36
C VAL A 959 11.10 45.41 22.08
N ALA A 960 10.41 46.43 21.59
CA ALA A 960 10.37 47.75 22.23
C ALA A 960 9.84 47.68 23.67
N TYR A 961 8.67 47.06 23.88
CA TYR A 961 8.10 46.90 25.23
C TYR A 961 8.93 45.98 26.13
N SER A 962 9.59 44.96 25.56
CA SER A 962 10.47 44.05 26.31
C SER A 962 11.72 44.76 26.82
N ILE A 963 12.29 45.67 26.04
CA ILE A 963 13.41 46.52 26.46
C ILE A 963 12.94 47.49 27.54
N THR A 964 11.83 48.20 27.33
CA THR A 964 11.30 49.16 28.31
C THR A 964 10.99 48.49 29.65
N CYS A 965 10.34 47.32 29.65
CA CYS A 965 10.01 46.61 30.87
C CYS A 965 11.24 45.96 31.54
N ASN A 966 12.23 45.50 30.77
CA ASN A 966 13.50 45.04 31.33
C ASN A 966 14.17 46.17 32.13
N VAL A 967 14.30 47.36 31.53
CA VAL A 967 14.96 48.49 32.17
C VAL A 967 14.20 48.98 33.40
N LEU A 968 12.86 49.06 33.33
CA LEU A 968 12.05 49.58 34.43
C LEU A 968 11.87 48.59 35.58
N TYR A 969 11.75 47.30 35.30
CA TYR A 969 11.32 46.29 36.29
C TYR A 969 12.34 45.17 36.54
N GLY A 970 13.38 45.02 35.71
CA GLY A 970 14.28 43.86 35.74
C GLY A 970 15.20 43.75 36.96
N TRP A 971 15.48 44.87 37.62
CA TRP A 971 16.19 44.92 38.90
C TRP A 971 15.41 44.39 40.11
N LYS A 972 14.07 44.34 40.07
CA LYS A 972 13.24 43.96 41.24
C LYS A 972 12.33 42.76 40.98
N ILE A 973 11.81 42.61 39.77
CA ILE A 973 10.91 41.50 39.42
C ILE A 973 11.69 40.48 38.59
N TYR A 974 11.71 39.23 39.05
CA TYR A 974 12.45 38.14 38.40
C TYR A 974 12.03 37.93 36.94
N SER A 975 10.72 37.97 36.67
CA SER A 975 10.13 37.87 35.33
C SER A 975 10.65 38.90 34.33
N TYR A 976 11.19 40.03 34.80
CA TYR A 976 11.70 41.10 33.96
C TYR A 976 13.24 41.19 33.93
N ARG A 977 13.95 40.25 34.57
CA ARG A 977 15.40 40.36 34.80
C ARG A 977 16.21 40.33 33.52
N THR A 978 16.01 39.33 32.67
CA THR A 978 16.70 39.23 31.39
C THR A 978 15.79 39.66 30.25
N PHE A 979 16.37 40.11 29.13
CA PHE A 979 15.58 40.49 27.95
C PHE A 979 14.71 39.33 27.44
N PHE A 980 15.18 38.08 27.58
CA PHE A 980 14.41 36.92 27.15
C PHE A 980 13.23 36.65 28.08
N ASP A 981 13.43 36.71 29.40
CA ASP A 981 12.35 36.56 30.38
C ASP A 981 11.31 37.68 30.23
N THR A 982 11.75 38.91 29.91
CA THR A 982 10.84 40.04 29.64
C THR A 982 10.05 39.83 28.35
N ALA A 983 10.69 39.33 27.29
CA ALA A 983 10.00 39.01 26.05
C ALA A 983 8.96 37.91 26.24
N VAL A 984 9.28 36.86 27.02
CA VAL A 984 8.32 35.78 27.35
C VAL A 984 7.15 36.32 28.16
N THR A 985 7.39 37.21 29.12
CA THR A 985 6.32 37.77 29.97
C THR A 985 5.45 38.78 29.24
N ILE A 986 6.03 39.63 28.39
CA ILE A 986 5.28 40.52 27.48
C ILE A 986 4.48 39.70 26.47
N PHE A 987 5.02 38.61 25.92
CA PHE A 987 4.23 37.72 25.07
C PHE A 987 3.13 36.98 25.87
N SER A 988 3.39 36.59 27.12
CA SER A 988 2.39 35.96 27.99
C SER A 988 1.24 36.90 28.34
N LEU A 989 1.50 38.22 28.39
CA LEU A 989 0.49 39.26 28.52
C LEU A 989 -0.50 39.26 27.33
N LEU A 990 -0.08 38.87 26.12
CA LEU A 990 -0.97 38.70 24.96
C LEU A 990 -1.99 37.57 25.19
N ILE A 991 -1.56 36.48 25.82
CA ILE A 991 -2.41 35.32 26.12
C ILE A 991 -3.29 35.57 27.36
N GLY A 992 -2.91 36.54 28.20
CA GLY A 992 -3.60 36.88 29.45
C GLY A 992 -3.06 36.14 30.69
N ILE A 993 -1.90 35.47 30.58
CA ILE A 993 -1.26 34.74 31.68
C ILE A 993 -0.21 35.65 32.30
N PHE A 994 -0.66 36.62 33.10
CA PHE A 994 0.23 37.63 33.67
C PHE A 994 -0.19 38.05 35.08
N ASN A 995 0.78 38.19 35.98
CA ASN A 995 0.57 38.69 37.32
C ASN A 995 0.75 40.22 37.35
N TYR A 996 -0.35 40.93 37.11
CA TYR A 996 -0.35 42.39 37.08
C TYR A 996 -0.16 43.04 38.45
N ASP A 997 -0.46 42.32 39.53
CA ASP A 997 -0.33 42.82 40.90
C ASP A 997 1.12 43.20 41.19
N GLN A 998 2.08 42.35 40.82
CA GLN A 998 3.52 42.59 41.07
C GLN A 998 4.06 43.86 40.40
N VAL A 999 3.53 44.22 39.23
CA VAL A 999 3.96 45.42 38.50
C VAL A 999 3.24 46.67 39.02
N LEU A 1000 1.95 46.55 39.34
CA LEU A 1000 1.16 47.66 39.89
C LEU A 1000 1.60 48.05 41.30
N ASP A 1001 2.06 47.09 42.11
CA ASP A 1001 2.62 47.35 43.44
C ASP A 1001 3.90 48.20 43.39
N LEU A 1002 4.65 48.12 42.28
CA LEU A 1002 5.94 48.77 42.13
C LEU A 1002 5.79 50.17 41.52
N SER A 1003 4.97 50.31 40.48
CA SER A 1003 4.61 51.60 39.92
C SER A 1003 3.18 51.58 39.36
N PRO A 1004 2.17 52.00 40.13
CA PRO A 1004 0.77 51.83 39.73
C PRO A 1004 0.43 52.64 38.48
N VAL A 1005 0.95 53.86 38.36
CA VAL A 1005 0.67 54.76 37.22
C VAL A 1005 1.38 54.29 35.95
N ILE A 1006 2.71 54.11 36.02
CA ILE A 1006 3.52 53.74 34.84
C ILE A 1006 3.22 52.31 34.40
N GLY A 1007 3.08 51.38 35.35
CA GLY A 1007 2.73 49.99 35.07
C GLY A 1007 1.35 49.84 34.44
N SER A 1008 0.34 50.52 34.98
CA SER A 1008 -1.01 50.54 34.40
C SER A 1008 -1.00 51.13 32.98
N LEU A 1009 -0.26 52.22 32.76
CA LEU A 1009 -0.14 52.83 31.44
C LEU A 1009 0.52 51.89 30.44
N LEU A 1010 1.68 51.30 30.76
CA LEU A 1010 2.42 50.41 29.87
C LEU A 1010 1.62 49.16 29.48
N ILE A 1011 0.95 48.54 30.45
CA ILE A 1011 0.10 47.38 30.19
C ILE A 1011 -1.09 47.77 29.32
N THR A 1012 -1.76 48.89 29.64
CA THR A 1012 -2.93 49.36 28.88
C THR A 1012 -2.56 49.73 27.45
N THR A 1013 -1.48 50.49 27.25
CA THR A 1013 -1.03 50.86 25.90
C THR A 1013 -0.60 49.64 25.11
N TYR A 1014 0.11 48.70 25.73
CA TYR A 1014 0.49 47.44 25.07
C TYR A 1014 -0.72 46.66 24.58
N VAL A 1015 -1.72 46.45 25.46
CA VAL A 1015 -2.95 45.72 25.12
C VAL A 1015 -3.71 46.43 24.00
N ILE A 1016 -3.83 47.76 24.04
CA ILE A 1016 -4.50 48.53 22.98
C ILE A 1016 -3.79 48.36 21.64
N PHE A 1017 -2.48 48.60 21.57
CA PHE A 1017 -1.73 48.52 20.32
C PHE A 1017 -1.69 47.10 19.74
N LEU A 1018 -1.50 46.10 20.58
CA LEU A 1018 -1.33 44.72 20.14
C LEU A 1018 -2.66 44.07 19.78
N VAL A 1019 -3.67 44.15 20.65
CA VAL A 1019 -4.95 43.45 20.48
C VAL A 1019 -5.89 44.23 19.57
N PHE A 1020 -6.07 45.53 19.80
CA PHE A 1020 -7.06 46.29 19.04
C PHE A 1020 -6.55 46.77 17.69
N VAL A 1021 -5.26 47.10 17.57
CA VAL A 1021 -4.72 47.61 16.31
C VAL A 1021 -4.12 46.47 15.49
N LEU A 1022 -3.09 45.78 16.01
CA LEU A 1022 -2.33 44.83 15.20
C LEU A 1022 -3.11 43.55 14.84
N VAL A 1023 -3.79 42.90 15.80
CA VAL A 1023 -4.55 41.67 15.51
C VAL A 1023 -5.71 41.93 14.55
N ASN A 1024 -6.40 43.07 14.67
CA ASN A 1024 -7.52 43.41 13.79
C ASN A 1024 -7.06 43.75 12.36
N ILE A 1025 -5.93 44.45 12.21
CA ILE A 1025 -5.34 44.71 10.90
C ILE A 1025 -4.88 43.40 10.24
N PHE A 1026 -4.25 42.51 11.01
CA PHE A 1026 -3.83 41.19 10.54
C PHE A 1026 -5.03 40.35 10.05
N LEU A 1027 -6.13 40.33 10.81
CA LEU A 1027 -7.36 39.63 10.41
C LEU A 1027 -7.98 40.24 9.14
N SER A 1028 -7.99 41.57 9.04
CA SER A 1028 -8.51 42.28 7.87
C SER A 1028 -7.72 41.96 6.59
N ALA A 1029 -6.39 41.86 6.68
CA ALA A 1029 -5.54 41.50 5.54
C ALA A 1029 -5.85 40.08 5.02
N ILE A 1030 -5.94 39.10 5.93
CA ILE A 1030 -6.31 37.72 5.58
C ILE A 1030 -7.70 37.68 4.95
N LEU A 1031 -8.67 38.40 5.52
CA LEU A 1031 -10.05 38.43 5.03
C LEU A 1031 -10.15 39.07 3.64
N ALA A 1032 -9.36 40.12 3.36
CA ALA A 1032 -9.28 40.74 2.05
C ALA A 1032 -8.78 39.76 0.98
N VAL A 1033 -7.65 39.09 1.23
CA VAL A 1033 -7.13 38.07 0.29
C VAL A 1033 -8.10 36.89 0.14
N PHE A 1034 -8.74 36.46 1.22
CA PHE A 1034 -9.74 35.39 1.19
C PHE A 1034 -10.96 35.76 0.33
N SER A 1035 -11.50 36.97 0.48
CA SER A 1035 -12.63 37.46 -0.32
C SER A 1035 -12.29 37.49 -1.82
N LYS A 1036 -11.06 37.91 -2.17
CA LYS A 1036 -10.56 37.97 -3.55
C LYS A 1036 -10.45 36.58 -4.18
N GLU A 1037 -9.90 35.60 -3.47
CA GLU A 1037 -9.80 34.23 -3.97
C GLU A 1037 -11.15 33.52 -4.05
N ARG A 1038 -12.11 33.86 -3.18
CA ARG A 1038 -13.47 33.31 -3.25
C ARG A 1038 -14.21 33.78 -4.51
N GLN A 1039 -13.99 35.02 -4.93
CA GLN A 1039 -14.57 35.59 -6.15
C GLN A 1039 -13.90 35.06 -7.43
N CYS A 1040 -12.57 34.88 -7.41
CA CYS A 1040 -11.80 34.34 -8.53
C CYS A 1040 -11.03 33.07 -8.11
N PRO A 1041 -11.71 31.91 -8.03
CA PRO A 1041 -11.08 30.68 -7.57
C PRO A 1041 -10.01 30.22 -8.56
N THR A 1042 -8.76 30.10 -8.07
CA THR A 1042 -7.69 29.51 -8.89
C THR A 1042 -8.06 28.10 -9.35
N PRO A 1043 -7.78 27.73 -10.61
CA PRO A 1043 -8.11 26.41 -11.12
C PRO A 1043 -7.33 25.35 -10.35
N HIS A 1044 -8.08 24.50 -9.62
CA HIS A 1044 -7.50 23.41 -8.84
C HIS A 1044 -6.93 22.35 -9.80
N LYS A 1045 -5.59 22.26 -9.89
CA LYS A 1045 -4.87 21.40 -10.86
C LYS A 1045 -5.28 19.92 -10.80
N ASP A 1046 -5.78 19.47 -9.66
CA ASP A 1046 -6.20 18.09 -9.42
C ASP A 1046 -7.73 17.95 -9.22
N LYS A 1047 -8.54 18.93 -9.63
CA LYS A 1047 -10.02 18.88 -9.45
C LYS A 1047 -10.61 17.65 -10.13
N ASP A 1048 -10.22 17.43 -11.38
CA ASP A 1048 -10.59 16.28 -12.19
C ASP A 1048 -10.17 14.94 -11.53
N VAL A 1049 -9.08 14.93 -10.76
CA VAL A 1049 -8.56 13.75 -10.06
C VAL A 1049 -9.38 13.47 -8.80
N VAL A 1050 -9.72 14.52 -8.04
CA VAL A 1050 -10.51 14.43 -6.80
C VAL A 1050 -11.95 14.03 -7.10
N ASP A 1051 -12.56 14.59 -8.13
CA ASP A 1051 -13.90 14.24 -8.58
C ASP A 1051 -13.95 12.76 -9.01
N LEU A 1052 -12.90 12.27 -9.68
CA LEU A 1052 -12.75 10.86 -10.03
C LEU A 1052 -12.55 9.96 -8.80
N LEU A 1053 -11.77 10.41 -7.81
CA LEU A 1053 -11.54 9.70 -6.54
C LEU A 1053 -12.87 9.53 -5.79
N MET A 1054 -13.64 10.61 -5.63
CA MET A 1054 -14.95 10.60 -4.97
C MET A 1054 -15.95 9.72 -5.71
N LEU A 1055 -15.93 9.74 -7.05
CA LEU A 1055 -16.79 8.87 -7.86
C LEU A 1055 -16.43 7.39 -7.65
N LYS A 1056 -15.15 7.03 -7.59
CA LYS A 1056 -14.72 5.65 -7.29
C LYS A 1056 -15.01 5.22 -5.86
N LEU A 1057 -14.81 6.08 -4.87
CA LEU A 1057 -15.16 5.80 -3.46
C LEU A 1057 -16.68 5.62 -3.28
N SER A 1058 -17.50 6.49 -3.90
CA SER A 1058 -18.96 6.35 -3.84
C SER A 1058 -19.46 5.04 -4.47
N GLY A 1059 -18.79 4.55 -5.52
CA GLY A 1059 -19.03 3.24 -6.11
C GLY A 1059 -18.59 2.06 -5.23
N LEU A 1060 -17.56 2.24 -4.40
CA LEU A 1060 -17.08 1.25 -3.42
C LEU A 1060 -18.01 1.13 -2.20
N PHE A 1061 -18.59 2.24 -1.75
CA PHE A 1061 -19.50 2.28 -0.60
C PHE A 1061 -20.98 2.05 -0.95
N VAL A 1062 -21.32 1.70 -2.21
CA VAL A 1062 -22.70 1.42 -2.67
C VAL A 1062 -23.67 2.56 -2.32
N ILE A 1063 -23.20 3.81 -2.31
CA ILE A 1063 -24.09 4.97 -2.21
C ILE A 1063 -24.46 5.35 -3.64
N HIS A 1064 -25.55 4.79 -4.14
CA HIS A 1064 -26.13 5.12 -5.44
C HIS A 1064 -26.58 6.58 -5.44
N LYS A 1065 -25.69 7.51 -5.80
CA LYS A 1065 -26.13 8.83 -6.26
C LYS A 1065 -26.48 8.70 -7.74
N ASN A 1066 -27.78 8.71 -8.04
CA ASN A 1066 -28.30 8.94 -9.38
C ASN A 1066 -27.95 10.37 -9.82
N THR A 1067 -26.71 10.61 -10.22
CA THR A 1067 -26.37 11.81 -10.97
C THR A 1067 -26.69 11.54 -12.44
N LYS A 1068 -27.86 12.01 -12.88
CA LYS A 1068 -28.15 12.28 -14.29
C LYS A 1068 -26.98 13.11 -14.84
N ARG A 1069 -26.23 12.55 -15.79
CA ARG A 1069 -25.31 13.32 -16.62
C ARG A 1069 -26.17 14.17 -17.55
N SER A 1070 -26.20 15.47 -17.33
CA SER A 1070 -26.80 16.43 -18.25
C SER A 1070 -25.86 16.60 -19.44
N ASP A 1071 -26.16 15.89 -20.53
CA ASP A 1071 -25.55 16.10 -21.84
C ASP A 1071 -26.17 17.35 -22.50
N ASP A 1072 -25.96 18.52 -21.90
CA ASP A 1072 -26.34 19.83 -22.47
C ASP A 1072 -25.17 20.81 -22.29
N ALA A 1073 -24.17 20.71 -23.17
CA ALA A 1073 -23.13 21.72 -23.33
C ALA A 1073 -22.50 21.63 -24.73
N THR A 1074 -23.33 21.63 -25.77
CA THR A 1074 -22.90 21.92 -27.15
C THR A 1074 -23.98 22.73 -27.86
N SER A 1075 -24.12 23.99 -27.47
CA SER A 1075 -24.63 25.05 -28.36
C SER A 1075 -24.20 26.40 -27.81
N GLU A 1076 -23.88 27.31 -28.73
CA GLU A 1076 -23.56 28.74 -28.52
C GLU A 1076 -22.08 29.12 -28.30
N GLU A 1077 -21.31 29.05 -29.38
CA GLU A 1077 -20.43 30.17 -29.76
C GLU A 1077 -20.86 30.64 -31.16
N LYS A 1078 -21.61 31.75 -31.21
CA LYS A 1078 -21.72 32.59 -32.42
C LYS A 1078 -20.62 33.66 -32.34
N PRO A 1079 -19.99 34.04 -33.46
CA PRO A 1079 -18.96 35.05 -33.47
C PRO A 1079 -19.58 36.44 -33.37
N MET A 1080 -19.05 37.26 -32.46
CA MET A 1080 -18.90 38.71 -32.63
C MET A 1080 -17.55 39.13 -32.08
#